data_AF-A0A2A5M472-F1
#
_entry.id   AF-A0A2A5M472-F1
#
_cell.length_a   1.000
_cell.length_b   1.000
_cell.length_c   1.000
_cell.angle_alpha   90.00
_cell.angle_beta   90.00
_cell.angle_gamma   90.00
#
_symmetry.space_group_name_H-M   'P 1'
#
loop_
_entity.id
_entity.type
_entity.pdbx_description
1 polymer ?
#
loop_
_entity_poly.entity_id
_entity_poly.type
_entity_poly.pdbx_seq_one_letter_code
_entity_poly.pdbx_strand_id
1 'polypeptide(L)'
;LKNLVELEKQKSGVYKHQFLKEDEVLKLQKAFGWSYDELKMSVAAMAQNGKEAIAAMGVDTPLAILSKTYQPLYNYFKQLFAQVTNPPLDAIREEIVTSTRIYLGSEGNLLKPDENNAKRVKIALPVISNEELFEVKALNKFQVKEFSILYDYSKKTLEKALDELCVKIEDEVKKGVSIIILSDKGVDEKNAYIPALLAVSGVHNHLVRKNLRTHTSLIIESGEPREIHHFACLLGYGATVINPYLVYESIQKLIANKDLNLSYEKAVENFIKASSSGIVKIASKMGVSTLQSYNGSALFECLGLSSKVIDKYFTSTTSRIEGMDLEDFEKELIALHKYAFNDTHKALDSKGIHGFRSAKEEHLIDPLVIFNLQQACRNKDYKSFKKYSALVDEKQVNLRSLMEFDFSEAISIDKVESVESIVKRFRTGAMSYGSISKEAHECLAQAMNKIGAKSNSGEGGEDEERYEIKEGVDKNSAIKQVASGRFGVDLNYLSHAKEIQIKVAQGAKPGEGGQLMGFKVYPWIAKARHSTAGVTLISPPPHHDIYSIEDLAQLIYDLKNANKDAKISVKLVSENGIGTVAAGVAKAGANLILVSGYDGGTGASPRTSIPHAGIPWELGLAETHQTLILNKLRDRVRLETDGKLMNGRDLAIAALLGAEEFGFATAPLIVLGCTMMRVCHLNTCPFGIATQDIELRDRFKGKVDDVINFMYFIAEELREYMARLGFERLDDMIGRVDKLRQKSVQGKAGKLNLDKILKSLPTYNRTAVHFKDYKDNKLEKTIDYRILLPLCKNAVEKKEPIKLSLEVGNQSRTFATMLSSEILKTYGKDALDEDSIHIKAIGNAGNSFG
;
A
#
# COMPACT_ATOMS: atom_id res chain seq x y z
N LEU A 1 -37.07 18.13 -10.06
CA LEU A 1 -35.88 18.90 -9.59
C LEU A 1 -36.21 20.19 -8.83
N LYS A 2 -37.43 20.76 -8.90
CA LYS A 2 -37.80 21.98 -8.13
C LYS A 2 -37.61 21.87 -6.60
N ASN A 3 -37.66 20.65 -6.06
CA ASN A 3 -37.46 20.35 -4.64
C ASN A 3 -35.99 20.12 -4.24
N LEU A 4 -35.06 20.08 -5.21
CA LEU A 4 -33.64 19.94 -4.96
C LEU A 4 -33.07 21.28 -4.54
N VAL A 5 -32.44 21.34 -3.37
CA VAL A 5 -31.71 22.52 -2.89
C VAL A 5 -30.24 22.34 -3.25
N GLU A 6 -29.68 23.27 -4.00
CA GLU A 6 -28.24 23.32 -4.24
C GLU A 6 -27.62 24.25 -3.19
N LEU A 7 -26.74 23.72 -2.33
CA LEU A 7 -26.15 24.47 -1.23
C LEU A 7 -25.35 25.67 -1.75
N GLU A 8 -24.53 25.46 -2.78
CA GLU A 8 -23.71 26.49 -3.45
C GLU A 8 -24.50 27.69 -4.01
N LYS A 9 -25.81 27.52 -4.22
CA LYS A 9 -26.70 28.57 -4.74
C LYS A 9 -27.48 29.27 -3.63
N GLN A 10 -27.37 28.81 -2.39
CA GLN A 10 -27.93 29.53 -1.26
C GLN A 10 -27.11 30.80 -1.03
N LYS A 11 -27.80 31.88 -0.66
CA LYS A 11 -27.18 33.13 -0.24
C LYS A 11 -27.70 33.41 1.16
N SER A 12 -27.05 32.82 2.16
CA SER A 12 -27.57 32.86 3.52
C SER A 12 -26.82 33.90 4.36
N GLY A 13 -27.36 35.12 4.47
CA GLY A 13 -26.93 36.12 5.47
C GLY A 13 -25.43 36.49 5.46
N VAL A 14 -24.99 37.24 6.48
CA VAL A 14 -23.58 37.55 6.71
C VAL A 14 -23.04 36.52 7.70
N TYR A 15 -22.42 35.44 7.21
CA TYR A 15 -21.67 34.52 8.08
C TYR A 15 -20.39 35.23 8.56
N LYS A 16 -20.23 35.31 9.88
CA LYS A 16 -19.01 35.83 10.50
C LYS A 16 -18.51 34.84 11.54
N HIS A 17 -17.44 34.15 11.21
CA HIS A 17 -16.83 33.20 12.13
C HIS A 17 -16.12 33.90 13.27
N GLN A 18 -16.34 33.43 14.50
CA GLN A 18 -15.59 33.86 15.68
C GLN A 18 -14.50 32.84 15.96
N PHE A 19 -13.25 33.19 15.65
CA PHE A 19 -12.10 32.33 15.88
C PHE A 19 -11.84 32.12 17.38
N LEU A 20 -11.37 30.92 17.72
CA LEU A 20 -10.94 30.57 19.06
C LEU A 20 -9.64 31.30 19.43
N LYS A 21 -9.37 31.46 20.72
CA LYS A 21 -8.07 31.99 21.18
C LYS A 21 -6.96 30.98 20.91
N GLU A 22 -5.74 31.48 20.73
CA GLU A 22 -4.60 30.63 20.37
C GLU A 22 -4.33 29.49 21.37
N ASP A 23 -4.44 29.78 22.67
CA ASP A 23 -4.26 28.81 23.75
C ASP A 23 -5.40 27.76 23.76
N GLU A 24 -6.61 28.14 23.35
CA GLU A 24 -7.76 27.23 23.26
C GLU A 24 -7.59 26.26 22.08
N VAL A 25 -7.17 26.76 20.92
CA VAL A 25 -6.85 25.92 19.75
C VAL A 25 -5.80 24.88 20.11
N LEU A 26 -4.72 25.30 20.77
CA LEU A 26 -3.64 24.39 21.15
C LEU A 26 -4.12 23.31 22.14
N LYS A 27 -4.90 23.69 23.16
CA LYS A 27 -5.47 22.73 24.12
C LYS A 27 -6.37 21.71 23.43
N LEU A 28 -7.25 22.15 22.53
CA LEU A 28 -8.11 21.25 21.76
C LEU A 28 -7.28 20.33 20.85
N GLN A 29 -6.29 20.86 20.13
CA GLN A 29 -5.39 20.05 19.30
C GLN A 29 -4.74 18.92 20.13
N LYS A 30 -4.29 19.21 21.35
CA LYS A 30 -3.74 18.21 22.27
C LYS A 30 -4.80 17.19 22.73
N ALA A 31 -6.00 17.64 23.10
CA ALA A 31 -7.09 16.77 23.54
C ALA A 31 -7.55 15.81 22.42
N PHE A 32 -7.48 16.27 21.16
CA PHE A 32 -7.75 15.46 19.97
C PHE A 32 -6.51 14.68 19.46
N GLY A 33 -5.38 14.74 20.17
CA GLY A 33 -4.18 13.95 19.87
C GLY A 33 -3.43 14.36 18.61
N TRP A 34 -3.59 15.61 18.16
CA TRP A 34 -2.85 16.18 17.02
C TRP A 34 -1.35 16.21 17.32
N SER A 35 -0.55 16.12 16.26
CA SER A 35 0.89 16.33 16.33
C SER A 35 1.36 17.51 15.49
N TYR A 36 2.55 18.02 15.81
CA TYR A 36 3.22 19.03 15.00
C TYR A 36 3.42 18.55 13.55
N ASP A 37 3.75 17.26 13.36
CA ASP A 37 4.01 16.68 12.05
C ASP A 37 2.74 16.65 11.19
N GLU A 38 1.59 16.31 11.77
CA GLU A 38 0.28 16.36 11.10
C GLU A 38 -0.09 17.81 10.72
N LEU A 39 0.08 18.77 11.64
CA LEU A 39 -0.23 20.17 11.38
C LEU A 39 0.64 20.76 10.25
N LYS A 40 1.96 20.56 10.29
CA LYS A 40 2.88 21.19 9.34
C LYS A 40 3.01 20.41 8.02
N MET A 41 3.09 19.09 8.07
CA MET A 41 3.35 18.29 6.87
C MET A 41 2.07 17.82 6.16
N SER A 42 0.91 17.90 6.82
CA SER A 42 -0.39 17.51 6.24
C SER A 42 -1.27 18.75 6.04
N VAL A 43 -1.75 19.36 7.13
CA VAL A 43 -2.72 20.47 7.06
C VAL A 43 -2.15 21.70 6.35
N ALA A 44 -1.00 22.20 6.78
CA ALA A 44 -0.39 23.39 6.18
C ALA A 44 0.00 23.13 4.70
N ALA A 45 0.50 21.94 4.38
CA ALA A 45 0.85 21.58 3.01
C ALA A 45 -0.37 21.57 2.07
N MET A 46 -1.49 21.01 2.52
CA MET A 46 -2.76 21.00 1.77
C MET A 46 -3.35 22.41 1.64
N ALA A 47 -3.34 23.20 2.72
CA ALA A 47 -3.83 24.58 2.70
C ALA A 47 -2.99 25.48 1.78
N GLN A 48 -1.67 25.30 1.74
CA GLN A 48 -0.77 26.08 0.90
C GLN A 48 -0.88 25.71 -0.58
N ASN A 49 -0.93 24.42 -0.91
CA ASN A 49 -0.74 23.93 -2.28
C ASN A 49 -2.01 23.39 -2.96
N GLY A 50 -3.09 23.19 -2.21
CA GLY A 50 -4.32 22.56 -2.72
C GLY A 50 -4.14 21.11 -3.15
N LYS A 51 -3.07 20.44 -2.67
CA LYS A 51 -2.71 19.05 -2.99
C LYS A 51 -2.11 18.36 -1.78
N GLU A 52 -2.23 17.03 -1.72
CA GLU A 52 -1.55 16.21 -0.72
C GLU A 52 -0.03 16.26 -0.87
N ALA A 53 0.70 16.08 0.24
CA ALA A 53 2.15 15.99 0.22
C ALA A 53 2.64 14.63 -0.28
N ILE A 54 3.75 14.63 -1.02
CA ILE A 54 4.50 13.43 -1.39
C ILE A 54 5.57 13.16 -0.33
N ALA A 55 5.83 11.89 -0.08
CA ALA A 55 6.85 11.39 0.82
C ALA A 55 7.61 10.21 0.19
N ALA A 56 8.60 9.69 0.91
CA ALA A 56 9.41 8.56 0.48
C ALA A 56 9.72 7.60 1.64
N MET A 57 10.27 6.44 1.27
CA MET A 57 10.48 5.25 2.11
C MET A 57 9.17 4.61 2.59
N GLY A 58 9.29 3.45 3.22
CA GLY A 58 8.18 2.68 3.77
C GLY A 58 7.95 2.98 5.25
N VAL A 59 6.90 2.37 5.79
CA VAL A 59 6.63 2.36 7.23
C VAL A 59 7.68 1.51 7.93
N ASP A 60 8.16 2.00 9.06
CA ASP A 60 9.00 1.26 10.00
C ASP A 60 8.65 1.58 11.45
N THR A 61 7.50 2.24 11.68
CA THR A 61 6.91 2.47 12.99
C THR A 61 5.94 1.33 13.35
N PRO A 62 5.63 1.12 14.64
CA PRO A 62 4.71 0.08 15.08
C PRO A 62 3.33 0.17 14.42
N LEU A 63 2.68 -0.99 14.27
CA LEU A 63 1.22 -1.03 14.07
C LEU A 63 0.53 -0.28 15.22
N ALA A 64 -0.66 0.28 14.98
CA ALA A 64 -1.35 1.10 15.98
C ALA A 64 -1.55 0.35 17.33
N ILE A 65 -1.91 -0.93 17.25
CA ILE A 65 -2.05 -1.83 18.40
C ILE A 65 -0.72 -2.15 19.12
N LEU A 66 0.42 -1.97 18.48
CA LEU A 66 1.77 -2.19 19.04
C LEU A 66 2.44 -0.90 19.50
N SER A 67 1.93 0.27 19.10
CA SER A 67 2.47 1.57 19.53
C SER A 67 2.33 1.76 21.03
N LYS A 68 3.35 2.31 21.68
CA LYS A 68 3.33 2.65 23.11
C LYS A 68 2.55 3.94 23.38
N THR A 69 2.20 4.70 22.34
CA THR A 69 1.48 5.96 22.43
C THR A 69 0.01 5.80 22.02
N TYR A 70 -0.82 6.78 22.38
CA TYR A 70 -2.21 6.83 21.94
C TYR A 70 -2.30 6.90 20.42
N GLN A 71 -3.15 6.05 19.85
CA GLN A 71 -3.43 6.01 18.42
C GLN A 71 -4.90 6.35 18.18
N PRO A 72 -5.20 7.36 17.33
CA PRO A 72 -6.57 7.60 16.88
C PRO A 72 -7.17 6.36 16.23
N LEU A 73 -8.49 6.17 16.35
CA LEU A 73 -9.18 4.99 15.78
C LEU A 73 -8.88 4.80 14.29
N TYR A 74 -8.73 5.90 13.54
CA TYR A 74 -8.40 5.86 12.11
C TYR A 74 -7.19 4.97 11.81
N ASN A 75 -6.16 4.96 12.66
CA ASN A 75 -4.90 4.25 12.40
C ASN A 75 -5.02 2.73 12.45
N TYR A 76 -6.12 2.20 13.01
CA TYR A 76 -6.45 0.78 13.05
C TYR A 76 -7.08 0.30 11.75
N PHE A 77 -7.61 1.20 10.91
CA PHE A 77 -8.25 0.86 9.64
C PHE A 77 -7.27 1.05 8.48
N LYS A 78 -7.09 0.03 7.66
CA LYS A 78 -6.25 0.03 6.47
C LYS A 78 -7.13 0.04 5.22
N GLN A 79 -6.83 0.93 4.29
CA GLN A 79 -7.52 1.08 3.03
C GLN A 79 -7.37 -0.20 2.20
N LEU A 80 -8.48 -0.76 1.75
CA LEU A 80 -8.49 -1.83 0.76
C LEU A 80 -8.22 -1.28 -0.64
N PHE A 81 -7.75 -2.12 -1.54
CA PHE A 81 -7.47 -1.75 -2.93
C PHE A 81 -7.79 -2.92 -3.86
N ALA A 82 -7.93 -2.62 -5.14
CA ALA A 82 -8.16 -3.63 -6.16
C ALA A 82 -6.82 -4.19 -6.65
N GLN A 83 -6.75 -5.52 -6.78
CA GLN A 83 -5.65 -6.20 -7.45
C GLN A 83 -6.19 -7.43 -8.21
N VAL A 84 -5.90 -7.47 -9.51
CA VAL A 84 -6.28 -8.55 -10.46
C VAL A 84 -7.78 -8.70 -10.73
N THR A 85 -8.63 -8.87 -9.70
CA THR A 85 -10.07 -9.17 -9.86
C THR A 85 -10.83 -8.07 -10.58
N ASN A 86 -10.42 -6.84 -10.37
CA ASN A 86 -10.90 -5.62 -10.99
C ASN A 86 -9.77 -4.59 -10.98
N PRO A 87 -9.80 -3.58 -11.85
CA PRO A 87 -8.77 -2.55 -11.87
C PRO A 87 -9.05 -1.40 -10.88
N PRO A 88 -8.02 -0.75 -10.33
CA PRO A 88 -8.16 0.61 -9.81
C PRO A 88 -8.47 1.60 -10.94
N LEU A 89 -9.02 2.76 -10.59
CA LEU A 89 -9.37 3.85 -11.51
C LEU A 89 -8.30 4.95 -11.50
N ASP A 90 -7.96 5.51 -12.67
CA ASP A 90 -7.11 6.70 -12.76
C ASP A 90 -7.92 7.98 -12.48
N ALA A 91 -8.02 8.35 -11.20
CA ALA A 91 -8.77 9.52 -10.76
C ALA A 91 -8.26 10.88 -11.30
N ILE A 92 -7.09 10.92 -11.95
CA ILE A 92 -6.50 12.15 -12.51
C ILE A 92 -6.84 12.25 -14.00
N ARG A 93 -6.56 11.19 -14.77
CA ARG A 93 -6.76 11.19 -16.23
C ARG A 93 -8.20 10.90 -16.62
N GLU A 94 -8.90 10.15 -15.81
CA GLU A 94 -10.30 9.75 -16.03
C GLU A 94 -11.24 10.53 -15.07
N GLU A 95 -10.87 11.76 -14.70
CA GLU A 95 -11.65 12.61 -13.78
C GLU A 95 -13.12 12.75 -14.21
N ILE A 96 -13.38 12.75 -15.53
CA ILE A 96 -14.73 12.88 -16.11
C ILE A 96 -15.71 11.79 -15.66
N VAL A 97 -15.22 10.59 -15.32
CA VAL A 97 -16.08 9.51 -14.81
C VAL A 97 -16.21 9.53 -13.28
N THR A 98 -15.47 10.40 -12.60
CA THR A 98 -15.52 10.53 -11.13
C THR A 98 -16.59 11.53 -10.69
N SER A 99 -17.14 11.33 -9.49
CA SER A 99 -18.09 12.28 -8.89
C SER A 99 -17.93 12.39 -7.39
N THR A 100 -17.71 13.62 -6.92
CA THR A 100 -17.66 13.99 -5.49
C THR A 100 -19.03 14.38 -4.93
N ARG A 101 -20.04 14.52 -5.79
CA ARG A 101 -21.37 15.03 -5.42
C ARG A 101 -22.06 14.08 -4.45
N ILE A 102 -22.68 14.64 -3.43
CA ILE A 102 -23.41 13.92 -2.38
C ILE A 102 -24.72 14.66 -2.05
N TYR A 103 -25.64 13.97 -1.37
CA TYR A 103 -26.98 14.48 -1.10
C TYR A 103 -27.38 14.30 0.37
N LEU A 104 -27.79 15.38 1.03
CA LEU A 104 -28.41 15.33 2.36
C LEU A 104 -29.93 15.20 2.27
N GLY A 105 -30.53 14.71 3.36
CA GLY A 105 -31.98 14.52 3.52
C GLY A 105 -32.40 13.06 3.39
N SER A 106 -33.69 12.82 3.57
CA SER A 106 -34.29 11.49 3.42
C SER A 106 -34.19 11.00 1.98
N GLU A 107 -33.85 9.73 1.80
CA GLU A 107 -33.94 9.04 0.53
C GLU A 107 -35.40 8.78 0.14
N GLY A 108 -35.66 8.88 -1.15
CA GLY A 108 -36.96 8.62 -1.75
C GLY A 108 -37.19 7.13 -2.01
N ASN A 109 -38.41 6.76 -2.39
CA ASN A 109 -38.70 5.39 -2.77
C ASN A 109 -38.16 5.12 -4.19
N LEU A 110 -37.15 4.25 -4.28
CA LEU A 110 -36.54 3.87 -5.57
C LEU A 110 -37.54 3.24 -6.54
N LEU A 111 -38.56 2.54 -6.04
CA LEU A 111 -39.57 1.85 -6.85
C LEU A 111 -40.70 2.79 -7.30
N LYS A 112 -40.79 3.99 -6.74
CA LYS A 112 -41.87 4.94 -7.01
C LYS A 112 -41.29 6.34 -7.29
N PRO A 113 -40.97 6.65 -8.55
CA PRO A 113 -40.40 7.95 -8.91
C PRO A 113 -41.46 9.05 -8.74
N ASP A 114 -41.23 9.95 -7.80
CA ASP A 114 -42.04 11.15 -7.62
C ASP A 114 -41.17 12.40 -7.34
N GLU A 115 -41.81 13.57 -7.20
CA GLU A 115 -41.10 14.82 -6.94
C GLU A 115 -40.53 14.94 -5.51
N ASN A 116 -41.04 14.15 -4.56
CA ASN A 116 -40.56 14.13 -3.19
C ASN A 116 -39.21 13.43 -3.08
N ASN A 117 -38.91 12.47 -3.97
CA ASN A 117 -37.59 11.84 -4.07
C ASN A 117 -36.47 12.87 -4.34
N ALA A 118 -36.81 14.02 -4.94
CA ALA A 118 -35.87 15.12 -5.20
C ALA A 118 -35.75 16.12 -4.03
N LYS A 119 -36.47 15.95 -2.90
CA LYS A 119 -36.37 16.79 -1.70
C LYS A 119 -35.07 16.48 -0.94
N ARG A 120 -33.96 16.92 -1.53
CA ARG A 120 -32.58 16.69 -1.05
C ARG A 120 -31.79 17.98 -1.09
N VAL A 121 -30.68 18.01 -0.36
CA VAL A 121 -29.68 19.07 -0.46
C VAL A 121 -28.49 18.52 -1.23
N LYS A 122 -28.22 19.03 -2.42
CA LYS A 122 -27.04 18.69 -3.20
C LYS A 122 -25.83 19.47 -2.67
N ILE A 123 -24.76 18.74 -2.39
CA ILE A 123 -23.47 19.29 -1.97
C ILE A 123 -22.41 18.77 -2.95
N ALA A 124 -21.49 19.63 -3.38
CA ALA A 124 -20.49 19.27 -4.38
C ALA A 124 -19.31 18.49 -3.80
N LEU A 125 -18.89 18.80 -2.58
CA LEU A 125 -17.74 18.19 -1.91
C LEU A 125 -18.14 17.60 -0.55
N PRO A 126 -17.52 16.49 -0.13
CA PRO A 126 -17.86 15.84 1.13
C PRO A 126 -17.30 16.55 2.36
N VAL A 127 -16.30 17.41 2.18
CA VAL A 127 -15.72 18.24 3.23
C VAL A 127 -16.21 19.66 3.00
N ILE A 128 -16.86 20.26 4.01
CA ILE A 128 -17.48 21.58 3.91
C ILE A 128 -16.90 22.55 4.94
N SER A 129 -16.88 23.83 4.56
CA SER A 129 -16.51 24.94 5.42
C SER A 129 -17.50 25.16 6.57
N ASN A 130 -17.10 25.96 7.56
CA ASN A 130 -18.00 26.36 8.64
C ASN A 130 -19.17 27.22 8.14
N GLU A 131 -18.97 27.98 7.06
CA GLU A 131 -20.01 28.78 6.39
C GLU A 131 -21.06 27.86 5.78
N GLU A 132 -20.66 26.89 4.96
CA GLU A 132 -21.57 25.91 4.37
C GLU A 132 -22.34 25.12 5.44
N LEU A 133 -21.70 24.77 6.57
CA LEU A 133 -22.40 24.12 7.68
C LEU A 133 -23.44 25.05 8.32
N PHE A 134 -23.13 26.34 8.46
CA PHE A 134 -24.08 27.34 8.93
C PHE A 134 -25.29 27.45 7.99
N GLU A 135 -25.06 27.42 6.67
CA GLU A 135 -26.15 27.41 5.69
C GLU A 135 -27.03 26.16 5.80
N VAL A 136 -26.43 24.98 6.02
CA VAL A 136 -27.17 23.73 6.25
C VAL A 136 -28.07 23.85 7.48
N LYS A 137 -27.56 24.43 8.58
CA LYS A 137 -28.34 24.65 9.81
C LYS A 137 -29.54 25.60 9.58
N ALA A 138 -29.45 26.51 8.60
CA ALA A 138 -30.50 27.48 8.27
C ALA A 138 -31.59 26.96 7.30
N LEU A 139 -31.52 25.70 6.87
CA LEU A 139 -32.44 25.14 5.87
C LEU A 139 -33.84 24.88 6.43
N ASN A 140 -34.76 25.84 6.26
CA ASN A 140 -36.16 25.74 6.72
C ASN A 140 -37.00 24.59 6.11
N LYS A 141 -36.59 24.05 4.95
CA LYS A 141 -37.33 22.95 4.27
C LYS A 141 -37.02 21.56 4.83
N PHE A 142 -36.01 21.46 5.68
CA PHE A 142 -35.49 20.22 6.25
C PHE A 142 -35.51 20.31 7.77
N GLN A 143 -35.83 19.21 8.44
CA GLN A 143 -35.62 19.12 9.88
C GLN A 143 -34.16 18.75 10.12
N VAL A 144 -33.40 19.73 10.60
CA VAL A 144 -31.98 19.61 10.95
C VAL A 144 -31.88 19.62 12.47
N LYS A 145 -31.16 18.65 13.06
CA LYS A 145 -30.94 18.59 14.51
C LYS A 145 -29.50 18.27 14.84
N GLU A 146 -28.96 19.03 15.79
CA GLU A 146 -27.61 18.84 16.30
C GLU A 146 -27.64 18.01 17.59
N PHE A 147 -26.69 17.10 17.71
CA PHE A 147 -26.45 16.26 18.88
C PHE A 147 -25.00 16.39 19.29
N SER A 148 -24.78 16.73 20.56
CA SER A 148 -23.45 16.68 21.15
C SER A 148 -22.98 15.22 21.24
N ILE A 149 -21.75 14.97 20.82
CA ILE A 149 -21.04 13.71 21.06
C ILE A 149 -20.08 13.81 22.26
N LEU A 150 -20.35 14.75 23.17
CA LEU A 150 -19.61 14.92 24.41
C LEU A 150 -20.22 14.08 25.54
N TYR A 151 -19.36 13.67 26.47
CA TYR A 151 -19.80 12.99 27.68
C TYR A 151 -18.88 13.29 28.87
N ASP A 152 -19.51 13.37 30.04
CA ASP A 152 -18.80 13.43 31.32
C ASP A 152 -18.21 12.05 31.63
N TYR A 153 -16.91 11.90 31.38
CA TYR A 153 -16.18 10.64 31.56
C TYR A 153 -16.08 10.21 33.02
N SER A 154 -16.45 11.06 33.97
CA SER A 154 -16.55 10.70 35.40
C SER A 154 -17.88 10.01 35.73
N LYS A 155 -18.91 10.15 34.90
CA LYS A 155 -20.28 9.68 35.17
C LYS A 155 -20.71 8.48 34.34
N LYS A 156 -20.19 8.34 33.13
CA LYS A 156 -20.54 7.24 32.22
C LYS A 156 -19.37 6.86 31.34
N THR A 157 -19.39 5.59 30.93
CA THR A 157 -18.45 5.04 29.96
C THR A 157 -18.77 5.50 28.54
N LEU A 158 -17.78 5.39 27.66
CA LEU A 158 -17.87 5.68 26.24
C LEU A 158 -19.00 4.88 25.57
N GLU A 159 -19.07 3.58 25.88
CA GLU A 159 -20.11 2.69 25.36
C GLU A 159 -21.51 3.16 25.76
N LYS A 160 -21.72 3.50 27.03
CA LYS A 160 -23.03 3.99 27.50
C LYS A 160 -23.40 5.34 26.87
N ALA A 161 -22.42 6.23 26.72
CA ALA A 161 -22.65 7.53 26.07
C ALA A 161 -23.09 7.36 24.61
N LEU A 162 -22.48 6.42 23.89
CA LEU A 162 -22.84 6.11 22.50
C LEU A 162 -24.20 5.41 22.38
N ASP A 163 -24.50 4.44 23.25
CA ASP A 163 -25.80 3.78 23.26
C ASP A 163 -26.95 4.78 23.53
N GLU A 164 -26.77 5.71 24.49
CA GLU A 164 -27.71 6.81 24.74
C GLU A 164 -27.87 7.74 23.54
N LEU A 165 -26.78 8.05 22.83
CA LEU A 165 -26.80 8.88 21.62
C LEU A 165 -27.61 8.20 20.51
N CYS A 166 -27.38 6.91 20.26
CA CYS A 166 -28.09 6.12 19.26
C CYS A 166 -29.61 6.11 19.49
N VAL A 167 -30.05 5.90 20.74
CA VAL A 167 -31.48 5.91 21.09
C VAL A 167 -32.11 7.30 20.88
N LYS A 168 -31.45 8.36 21.34
CA LYS A 168 -31.94 9.74 21.15
C LYS A 168 -32.08 10.09 19.68
N ILE A 169 -31.12 9.68 18.86
CA ILE A 169 -31.15 9.90 17.42
C ILE A 169 -32.28 9.10 16.77
N GLU A 170 -32.45 7.83 17.13
CA GLU A 170 -33.55 6.99 16.65
C GLU A 170 -34.91 7.67 16.86
N ASP A 171 -35.16 8.20 18.06
CA ASP A 171 -36.41 8.86 18.40
C ASP A 171 -36.66 10.13 17.58
N GLU A 172 -35.62 10.89 17.27
CA GLU A 172 -35.72 12.12 16.48
C GLU A 172 -35.86 11.83 14.98
N VAL A 173 -35.22 10.78 14.46
CA VAL A 173 -35.45 10.32 13.08
C VAL A 173 -36.90 9.87 12.90
N LYS A 174 -37.49 9.16 13.88
CA LYS A 174 -38.91 8.80 13.86
C LYS A 174 -39.85 10.01 13.87
N LYS A 175 -39.41 11.16 14.38
CA LYS A 175 -40.15 12.44 14.35
C LYS A 175 -39.99 13.19 13.02
N GLY A 176 -39.16 12.69 12.10
CA GLY A 176 -38.95 13.28 10.77
C GLY A 176 -37.67 14.08 10.61
N VAL A 177 -36.71 13.99 11.55
CA VAL A 177 -35.40 14.64 11.42
C VAL A 177 -34.60 14.00 10.27
N SER A 178 -34.49 14.74 9.17
CA SER A 178 -33.88 14.30 7.91
C SER A 178 -32.38 14.57 7.81
N ILE A 179 -31.83 15.43 8.68
CA ILE A 179 -30.40 15.76 8.72
C ILE A 179 -29.96 15.83 10.18
N ILE A 180 -28.95 15.04 10.54
CA ILE A 180 -28.38 14.97 11.89
C ILE A 180 -26.96 15.51 11.84
N ILE A 181 -26.63 16.41 12.76
CA ILE A 181 -25.28 16.91 12.96
C ILE A 181 -24.76 16.35 14.28
N LEU A 182 -23.70 15.55 14.22
CA LEU A 182 -22.95 15.09 15.39
C LEU A 182 -21.82 16.09 15.64
N SER A 183 -21.73 16.67 16.83
CA SER A 183 -20.75 17.73 17.13
C SER A 183 -19.96 17.48 18.41
N ASP A 184 -18.63 17.55 18.32
CA ASP A 184 -17.72 17.54 19.48
C ASP A 184 -17.32 18.95 19.94
N LYS A 185 -17.98 20.00 19.45
CA LYS A 185 -17.76 21.35 19.99
C LYS A 185 -18.16 21.42 21.46
N GLY A 186 -17.27 22.00 22.27
CA GLY A 186 -17.45 22.13 23.71
C GLY A 186 -16.67 21.14 24.56
N VAL A 187 -15.71 20.40 23.98
CA VAL A 187 -14.71 19.63 24.75
C VAL A 187 -14.06 20.54 25.79
N ASP A 188 -14.11 20.13 27.05
CA ASP A 188 -13.54 20.83 28.18
C ASP A 188 -12.89 19.84 29.17
N GLU A 189 -12.37 20.33 30.30
CA GLU A 189 -11.68 19.49 31.27
C GLU A 189 -12.54 18.33 31.78
N LYS A 190 -13.87 18.51 31.87
CA LYS A 190 -14.82 17.53 32.42
C LYS A 190 -15.45 16.65 31.35
N ASN A 191 -15.69 17.19 30.17
CA ASN A 191 -16.41 16.55 29.08
C ASN A 191 -15.41 16.10 28.01
N ALA A 192 -15.20 14.79 27.95
CA ALA A 192 -14.51 14.15 26.83
C ALA A 192 -15.47 13.99 25.65
N TYR A 193 -14.96 13.49 24.52
CA TYR A 193 -15.72 13.26 23.30
C TYR A 193 -15.80 11.77 22.97
N ILE A 194 -16.92 11.35 22.38
CA ILE A 194 -16.99 10.08 21.64
C ILE A 194 -16.18 10.31 20.36
N PRO A 195 -15.17 9.47 20.04
CA PRO A 195 -14.40 9.60 18.80
C PRO A 195 -15.34 9.69 17.59
N ALA A 196 -15.08 10.64 16.71
CA ALA A 196 -15.96 10.98 15.61
C ALA A 196 -16.26 9.78 14.70
N LEU A 197 -15.24 8.96 14.43
CA LEU A 197 -15.40 7.73 13.65
C LEU A 197 -16.33 6.72 14.34
N LEU A 198 -16.19 6.55 15.66
CA LEU A 198 -17.03 5.65 16.44
C LEU A 198 -18.48 6.17 16.53
N ALA A 199 -18.66 7.47 16.74
CA ALA A 199 -19.97 8.09 16.81
C ALA A 199 -20.74 7.92 15.49
N VAL A 200 -20.10 8.26 14.37
CA VAL A 200 -20.70 8.11 13.03
C VAL A 200 -21.03 6.65 12.75
N SER A 201 -20.07 5.74 12.92
CA SER A 201 -20.25 4.33 12.57
C SER A 201 -21.28 3.64 13.48
N GLY A 202 -21.27 3.95 14.78
CA GLY A 202 -22.25 3.44 15.74
C GLY A 202 -23.67 3.87 15.41
N VAL A 203 -23.88 5.17 15.15
CA VAL A 203 -25.19 5.71 14.76
C VAL A 203 -25.62 5.16 13.39
N HIS A 204 -24.71 5.10 12.41
CA HIS A 204 -25.00 4.55 11.10
C HIS A 204 -25.51 3.11 11.19
N ASN A 205 -24.76 2.22 11.85
CA ASN A 205 -25.13 0.81 11.98
C ASN A 205 -26.38 0.60 12.84
N HIS A 206 -26.57 1.42 13.89
CA HIS A 206 -27.80 1.42 14.67
C HIS A 206 -29.03 1.75 13.81
N LEU A 207 -28.97 2.82 13.03
CA LEU A 207 -30.06 3.22 12.14
C LEU A 207 -30.29 2.21 11.02
N VAL A 208 -29.25 1.55 10.49
CA VAL A 208 -29.40 0.46 9.51
C VAL A 208 -30.18 -0.71 10.13
N ARG A 209 -29.79 -1.17 11.33
CA ARG A 209 -30.50 -2.24 12.05
C ARG A 209 -31.95 -1.92 12.38
N LYS A 210 -32.29 -0.64 12.50
CA LYS A 210 -33.65 -0.15 12.73
C LYS A 210 -34.43 0.17 11.44
N ASN A 211 -33.83 -0.02 10.26
CA ASN A 211 -34.40 0.37 8.95
C ASN A 211 -34.68 1.88 8.84
N LEU A 212 -33.92 2.71 9.55
CA LEU A 212 -34.08 4.16 9.61
C LEU A 212 -32.97 4.93 8.88
N ARG A 213 -31.87 4.27 8.47
CA ARG A 213 -30.72 5.00 7.89
C ARG A 213 -31.04 5.76 6.60
N THR A 214 -32.00 5.30 5.80
CA THR A 214 -32.47 5.99 4.58
C THR A 214 -33.30 7.25 4.87
N HIS A 215 -33.77 7.45 6.11
CA HIS A 215 -34.62 8.59 6.46
C HIS A 215 -33.83 9.84 6.83
N THR A 216 -32.52 9.71 7.07
CA THR A 216 -31.69 10.80 7.56
C THR A 216 -30.27 10.74 7.02
N SER A 217 -29.62 11.90 6.92
CA SER A 217 -28.19 12.01 6.61
C SER A 217 -27.39 12.37 7.86
N LEU A 218 -26.14 11.93 7.93
CA LEU A 218 -25.26 12.17 9.07
C LEU A 218 -24.17 13.18 8.67
N ILE A 219 -24.07 14.29 9.39
CA ILE A 219 -22.98 15.26 9.28
C ILE A 219 -22.14 15.15 10.55
N ILE A 220 -20.82 15.20 10.42
CA ILE A 220 -19.90 15.21 11.54
C ILE A 220 -19.16 16.56 11.60
N GLU A 221 -19.41 17.34 12.64
CA GLU A 221 -18.69 18.58 13.00
C GLU A 221 -17.67 18.23 14.08
N SER A 222 -16.38 18.13 13.73
CA SER A 222 -15.40 17.53 14.63
C SER A 222 -14.03 18.19 14.59
N GLY A 223 -13.39 18.29 15.76
CA GLY A 223 -12.00 18.71 15.92
C GLY A 223 -10.98 17.57 15.76
N GLU A 224 -11.45 16.33 15.72
CA GLU A 224 -10.60 15.14 15.62
C GLU A 224 -10.01 14.90 14.21
N PRO A 225 -10.76 14.94 13.10
CA PRO A 225 -10.24 14.56 11.78
C PRO A 225 -9.42 15.71 11.14
N ARG A 226 -8.25 15.37 10.60
CA ARG A 226 -7.30 16.35 10.02
C ARG A 226 -6.47 15.84 8.84
N GLU A 227 -6.55 14.54 8.55
CA GLU A 227 -5.84 13.91 7.43
C GLU A 227 -6.85 13.28 6.47
N ILE A 228 -6.44 13.14 5.20
CA ILE A 228 -7.28 12.59 4.12
C ILE A 228 -7.86 11.23 4.48
N HIS A 229 -7.07 10.36 5.12
CA HIS A 229 -7.52 9.05 5.57
C HIS A 229 -8.63 9.14 6.64
N HIS A 230 -8.58 10.13 7.54
CA HIS A 230 -9.63 10.29 8.56
C HIS A 230 -10.96 10.62 7.90
N PHE A 231 -10.94 11.52 6.91
CA PHE A 231 -12.12 11.87 6.14
C PHE A 231 -12.65 10.68 5.33
N ALA A 232 -11.77 9.90 4.70
CA ALA A 232 -12.16 8.68 3.99
C ALA A 232 -12.82 7.65 4.93
N CYS A 233 -12.27 7.42 6.12
CA CYS A 233 -12.90 6.53 7.11
C CYS A 233 -14.29 7.04 7.52
N LEU A 234 -14.43 8.33 7.84
CA LEU A 234 -15.73 8.90 8.22
C LEU A 234 -16.80 8.68 7.15
N LEU A 235 -16.47 8.93 5.87
CA LEU A 235 -17.40 8.67 4.76
C LEU A 235 -17.68 7.18 4.58
N GLY A 236 -16.63 6.34 4.58
CA GLY A 236 -16.75 4.90 4.39
C GLY A 236 -17.56 4.21 5.50
N TYR A 237 -17.66 4.82 6.68
CA TYR A 237 -18.48 4.34 7.81
C TYR A 237 -19.79 5.11 8.02
N GLY A 238 -20.19 5.95 7.05
CA GLY A 238 -21.55 6.43 6.92
C GLY A 238 -21.80 7.91 7.21
N ALA A 239 -20.76 8.72 7.44
CA ALA A 239 -20.89 10.18 7.41
C ALA A 239 -21.22 10.60 5.97
N THR A 240 -22.22 11.45 5.80
CA THR A 240 -22.56 12.04 4.50
C THR A 240 -21.68 13.24 4.20
N VAL A 241 -21.44 14.10 5.21
CA VAL A 241 -20.63 15.32 5.10
C VAL A 241 -19.78 15.50 6.35
N ILE A 242 -18.60 16.12 6.19
CA ILE A 242 -17.65 16.36 7.26
C ILE A 242 -17.32 17.85 7.33
N ASN A 243 -17.39 18.42 8.53
CA ASN A 243 -16.90 19.76 8.84
C ASN A 243 -15.78 19.66 9.88
N PRO A 244 -14.51 19.78 9.48
CA PRO A 244 -13.36 19.69 10.39
C PRO A 244 -13.03 21.05 11.02
N TYR A 245 -13.89 21.57 11.91
CA TYR A 245 -13.77 22.97 12.37
C TYR A 245 -12.39 23.31 12.95
N LEU A 246 -11.74 22.39 13.67
CA LEU A 246 -10.43 22.66 14.29
C LEU A 246 -9.30 22.78 13.27
N VAL A 247 -9.43 22.16 12.10
CA VAL A 247 -8.51 22.42 10.96
C VAL A 247 -8.59 23.88 10.57
N TYR A 248 -9.79 24.43 10.47
CA TYR A 248 -9.97 25.82 10.05
C TYR A 248 -9.46 26.82 11.09
N GLU A 249 -9.67 26.55 12.38
CA GLU A 249 -9.03 27.30 13.48
C GLU A 249 -7.49 27.24 13.37
N SER A 250 -6.95 26.06 13.07
CA SER A 250 -5.51 25.84 12.94
C SER A 250 -4.92 26.56 11.73
N ILE A 251 -5.64 26.62 10.61
CA ILE A 251 -5.23 27.38 9.41
C ILE A 251 -5.15 28.87 9.74
N GLN A 252 -6.16 29.43 10.44
CA GLN A 252 -6.12 30.83 10.84
C GLN A 252 -4.91 31.13 11.73
N LYS A 253 -4.58 30.23 12.66
CA LYS A 253 -3.38 30.34 13.49
C LYS A 253 -2.09 30.33 12.66
N LEU A 254 -1.98 29.42 11.68
CA LEU A 254 -0.81 29.36 10.78
C LEU A 254 -0.65 30.66 9.97
N ILE A 255 -1.75 31.26 9.51
CA ILE A 255 -1.73 32.55 8.81
C ILE A 255 -1.31 33.68 9.76
N ALA A 256 -1.89 33.75 10.96
CA ALA A 256 -1.52 34.74 11.97
C ALA A 256 -0.02 34.68 12.33
N ASN A 257 0.54 33.46 12.34
CA ASN A 257 1.96 33.21 12.61
C ASN A 257 2.88 33.36 11.38
N LYS A 258 2.34 33.72 10.21
CA LYS A 258 3.06 33.83 8.92
C LYS A 258 3.69 32.51 8.44
N ASP A 259 3.16 31.39 8.89
CA ASP A 259 3.51 30.06 8.40
C ASP A 259 2.79 29.72 7.08
N LEU A 260 1.70 30.42 6.76
CA LEU A 260 0.96 30.33 5.51
C LEU A 260 0.85 31.73 4.89
N ASN A 261 1.17 31.84 3.60
CA ASN A 261 1.15 33.10 2.86
C ASN A 261 -0.08 33.18 1.94
N LEU A 262 -1.27 33.01 2.50
CA LEU A 262 -2.56 33.04 1.78
C LEU A 262 -3.63 33.71 2.65
N SER A 263 -4.72 34.16 2.03
CA SER A 263 -5.92 34.54 2.78
C SER A 263 -6.56 33.30 3.41
N TYR A 264 -7.32 33.51 4.48
CA TYR A 264 -8.02 32.42 5.18
C TYR A 264 -8.94 31.64 4.24
N GLU A 265 -9.72 32.35 3.44
CA GLU A 265 -10.69 31.78 2.50
C GLU A 265 -9.96 30.92 1.47
N LYS A 266 -8.84 31.40 0.92
CA LYS A 266 -8.08 30.64 -0.07
C LYS A 266 -7.43 29.39 0.53
N ALA A 267 -6.92 29.50 1.74
CA ALA A 267 -6.30 28.38 2.45
C ALA A 267 -7.33 27.28 2.79
N VAL A 268 -8.54 27.67 3.21
CA VAL A 268 -9.67 26.75 3.45
C VAL A 268 -10.12 26.07 2.15
N GLU A 269 -10.31 26.83 1.06
CA GLU A 269 -10.67 26.29 -0.26
C GLU A 269 -9.63 25.26 -0.74
N ASN A 270 -8.34 25.59 -0.63
CA ASN A 270 -7.25 24.68 -0.98
C ASN A 270 -7.28 23.41 -0.14
N PHE A 271 -7.47 23.52 1.18
CA PHE A 271 -7.55 22.36 2.07
C PHE A 271 -8.72 21.44 1.70
N ILE A 272 -9.91 22.01 1.47
CA ILE A 272 -11.12 21.27 1.09
C ILE A 272 -10.90 20.55 -0.25
N LYS A 273 -10.32 21.25 -1.24
CA LYS A 273 -9.99 20.68 -2.55
C LYS A 273 -9.00 19.52 -2.42
N ALA A 274 -7.89 19.72 -1.71
CA ALA A 274 -6.86 18.70 -1.50
C ALA A 274 -7.45 17.45 -0.82
N SER A 275 -8.24 17.66 0.24
CA SER A 275 -8.87 16.58 0.99
C SER A 275 -9.87 15.80 0.14
N SER A 276 -10.71 16.50 -0.61
CA SER A 276 -11.72 15.88 -1.47
C SER A 276 -11.09 15.08 -2.61
N SER A 277 -10.10 15.63 -3.31
CA SER A 277 -9.35 14.90 -4.34
C SER A 277 -8.61 13.69 -3.77
N GLY A 278 -8.07 13.80 -2.55
CA GLY A 278 -7.45 12.69 -1.84
C GLY A 278 -8.43 11.56 -1.50
N ILE A 279 -9.68 11.88 -1.12
CA ILE A 279 -10.72 10.88 -0.88
C ILE A 279 -11.10 10.18 -2.18
N VAL A 280 -11.27 10.92 -3.29
CA VAL A 280 -11.55 10.33 -4.61
C VAL A 280 -10.44 9.34 -4.98
N LYS A 281 -9.20 9.71 -4.73
CA LYS A 281 -8.05 8.84 -4.95
C LYS A 281 -8.06 7.58 -4.06
N ILE A 282 -8.47 7.68 -2.80
CA ILE A 282 -8.64 6.50 -1.94
C ILE A 282 -9.74 5.58 -2.48
N ALA A 283 -10.89 6.15 -2.88
CA ALA A 283 -11.99 5.39 -3.49
C ALA A 283 -11.55 4.72 -4.81
N SER A 284 -10.76 5.41 -5.63
CA SER A 284 -10.28 4.93 -6.91
C SER A 284 -9.32 3.75 -6.79
N LYS A 285 -8.67 3.54 -5.63
CA LYS A 285 -7.87 2.34 -5.36
C LYS A 285 -8.67 1.04 -5.51
N MET A 286 -9.97 1.07 -5.24
CA MET A 286 -10.89 -0.06 -5.41
C MET A 286 -11.69 0.03 -6.73
N GLY A 287 -11.39 0.99 -7.59
CA GLY A 287 -12.15 1.25 -8.82
C GLY A 287 -13.50 1.96 -8.58
N VAL A 288 -13.73 2.53 -7.39
CA VAL A 288 -14.95 3.28 -7.09
C VAL A 288 -14.88 4.66 -7.73
N SER A 289 -15.86 4.98 -8.57
CA SER A 289 -15.92 6.25 -9.31
C SER A 289 -16.71 7.35 -8.59
N THR A 290 -17.64 7.02 -7.69
CA THR A 290 -18.48 8.02 -7.02
C THR A 290 -18.40 7.95 -5.50
N LEU A 291 -18.37 9.11 -4.85
CA LEU A 291 -18.39 9.18 -3.38
C LEU A 291 -19.74 8.79 -2.77
N GLN A 292 -20.81 8.76 -3.57
CA GLN A 292 -22.09 8.17 -3.15
C GLN A 292 -21.96 6.67 -2.94
N SER A 293 -21.29 5.96 -3.87
CA SER A 293 -21.02 4.52 -3.73
C SER A 293 -19.99 4.20 -2.64
N TYR A 294 -19.05 5.12 -2.38
CA TYR A 294 -18.08 4.99 -1.30
C TYR A 294 -18.70 5.21 0.09
N ASN A 295 -19.80 5.97 0.19
CA ASN A 295 -20.46 6.26 1.46
C ASN A 295 -20.99 4.98 2.12
N GLY A 296 -20.56 4.69 3.35
CA GLY A 296 -20.99 3.48 4.06
C GLY A 296 -20.48 2.17 3.46
N SER A 297 -19.54 2.20 2.51
CA SER A 297 -19.05 0.99 1.83
C SER A 297 -18.08 0.16 2.67
N ALA A 298 -17.58 0.69 3.79
CA ALA A 298 -16.62 0.06 4.70
C ALA A 298 -15.43 -0.62 3.98
N LEU A 299 -14.84 0.05 2.98
CA LEU A 299 -13.70 -0.46 2.20
C LEU A 299 -12.37 -0.36 2.98
N PHE A 300 -12.36 -0.96 4.17
CA PHE A 300 -11.24 -1.00 5.09
C PHE A 300 -11.09 -2.39 5.70
N GLU A 301 -9.87 -2.71 6.11
CA GLU A 301 -9.58 -3.81 7.02
C GLU A 301 -9.13 -3.26 8.36
N CYS A 302 -9.61 -3.81 9.46
CA CYS A 302 -9.21 -3.41 10.80
C CYS A 302 -8.09 -4.32 11.34
N LEU A 303 -7.06 -3.70 11.93
CA LEU A 303 -5.96 -4.38 12.60
C LEU A 303 -5.87 -3.92 14.06
N GLY A 304 -6.28 -4.79 15.00
CA GLY A 304 -6.06 -4.57 16.44
C GLY A 304 -7.26 -4.07 17.24
N LEU A 305 -8.48 -4.24 16.72
CA LEU A 305 -9.72 -4.08 17.49
C LEU A 305 -10.42 -5.44 17.60
N SER A 306 -11.05 -5.68 18.74
CA SER A 306 -11.75 -6.94 19.01
C SER A 306 -12.98 -7.12 18.10
N SER A 307 -13.32 -8.36 17.83
CA SER A 307 -14.53 -8.72 17.08
C SER A 307 -15.79 -8.14 17.75
N LYS A 308 -15.83 -8.02 19.09
CA LYS A 308 -16.95 -7.39 19.82
C LYS A 308 -17.17 -5.93 19.38
N VAL A 309 -16.09 -5.15 19.26
CA VAL A 309 -16.16 -3.74 18.81
C VAL A 309 -16.56 -3.68 17.35
N ILE A 310 -15.98 -4.54 16.52
CA ILE A 310 -16.25 -4.58 15.08
C ILE A 310 -17.70 -4.96 14.79
N ASP A 311 -18.20 -6.05 15.38
CA ASP A 311 -19.56 -6.54 15.15
C ASP A 311 -20.61 -5.50 15.56
N LYS A 312 -20.40 -4.81 16.69
CA LYS A 312 -21.33 -3.79 17.20
C LYS A 312 -21.26 -2.49 16.42
N TYR A 313 -20.07 -1.95 16.14
CA TYR A 313 -19.92 -0.57 15.67
C TYR A 313 -19.41 -0.43 14.24
N PHE A 314 -18.69 -1.42 13.70
CA PHE A 314 -18.07 -1.40 12.37
C PHE A 314 -18.46 -2.65 11.57
N THR A 315 -19.74 -3.03 11.65
CA THR A 315 -20.27 -4.30 11.14
C THR A 315 -19.79 -4.57 9.71
N SER A 316 -19.46 -5.84 9.41
CA SER A 316 -18.91 -6.30 8.12
C SER A 316 -17.47 -5.88 7.79
N THR A 317 -16.78 -5.15 8.68
CA THR A 317 -15.33 -4.92 8.55
C THR A 317 -14.57 -6.18 8.95
N THR A 318 -13.55 -6.55 8.17
CA THR A 318 -12.69 -7.69 8.54
C THR A 318 -11.73 -7.29 9.68
N SER A 319 -11.64 -8.12 10.72
CA SER A 319 -10.59 -8.05 11.76
C SER A 319 -10.09 -9.46 12.06
N ARG A 320 -8.82 -9.74 11.72
CA ARG A 320 -8.28 -11.12 11.76
C ARG A 320 -7.47 -11.44 13.01
N ILE A 321 -7.02 -10.42 13.73
CA ILE A 321 -6.04 -10.56 14.82
C ILE A 321 -6.61 -10.19 16.19
N GLU A 322 -7.92 -9.95 16.30
CA GLU A 322 -8.55 -9.41 17.51
C GLU A 322 -7.84 -8.12 18.01
N GLY A 323 -8.03 -7.74 19.27
CA GLY A 323 -7.29 -6.64 19.88
C GLY A 323 -8.08 -5.90 20.95
N MET A 324 -7.97 -4.57 20.96
CA MET A 324 -8.56 -3.72 21.98
C MET A 324 -10.09 -3.72 21.94
N ASP A 325 -10.69 -3.65 23.13
CA ASP A 325 -12.10 -3.36 23.33
C ASP A 325 -12.31 -1.85 23.54
N LEU A 326 -13.58 -1.42 23.57
CA LEU A 326 -13.92 -0.01 23.83
C LEU A 326 -13.38 0.50 25.18
N GLU A 327 -13.34 -0.35 26.20
CA GLU A 327 -12.84 0.02 27.53
C GLU A 327 -11.34 0.36 27.52
N ASP A 328 -10.54 -0.40 26.76
CA ASP A 328 -9.11 -0.10 26.60
C ASP A 328 -8.92 1.22 25.87
N PHE A 329 -9.68 1.42 24.79
CA PHE A 329 -9.61 2.62 23.98
C PHE A 329 -10.03 3.86 24.78
N GLU A 330 -11.13 3.77 25.54
CA GLU A 330 -11.59 4.82 26.43
C GLU A 330 -10.50 5.17 27.45
N LYS A 331 -9.85 4.18 28.05
CA LYS A 331 -8.76 4.43 29.01
C LYS A 331 -7.60 5.23 28.38
N GLU A 332 -7.16 4.88 27.17
CA GLU A 332 -6.10 5.64 26.49
C GLU A 332 -6.56 7.05 26.09
N LEU A 333 -7.80 7.19 25.61
CA LEU A 333 -8.40 8.47 25.25
C LEU A 333 -8.51 9.42 26.45
N ILE A 334 -8.99 8.93 27.59
CA ILE A 334 -9.12 9.75 28.81
C ILE A 334 -7.75 10.10 29.39
N ALA A 335 -6.75 9.24 29.25
CA ALA A 335 -5.38 9.57 29.64
C ALA A 335 -4.82 10.73 28.78
N LEU A 336 -5.03 10.68 27.47
CA LEU A 336 -4.69 11.78 26.55
C LEU A 336 -5.45 13.07 26.91
N HIS A 337 -6.76 12.98 27.13
CA HIS A 337 -7.60 14.12 27.49
C HIS A 337 -7.10 14.80 28.77
N LYS A 338 -6.89 14.04 29.85
CA LYS A 338 -6.34 14.56 31.11
C LYS A 338 -4.95 15.17 30.94
N TYR A 339 -4.11 14.56 30.11
CA TYR A 339 -2.80 15.13 29.79
C TYR A 339 -2.95 16.49 29.11
N ALA A 340 -3.79 16.60 28.09
CA ALA A 340 -4.00 17.83 27.33
C ALA A 340 -4.49 19.02 28.19
N PHE A 341 -5.38 18.77 29.16
CA PHE A 341 -5.92 19.83 30.03
C PHE A 341 -4.99 20.21 31.19
N ASN A 342 -4.09 19.31 31.59
CA ASN A 342 -3.08 19.59 32.62
C ASN A 342 -1.75 20.10 32.04
N ASP A 343 -1.55 19.98 30.73
CA ASP A 343 -0.32 20.34 30.08
C ASP A 343 -0.15 21.86 29.96
N THR A 344 0.98 22.36 30.45
CA THR A 344 1.33 23.79 30.44
C THR A 344 2.22 24.18 29.27
N HIS A 345 2.72 23.22 28.49
CA HIS A 345 3.57 23.50 27.33
C HIS A 345 2.79 24.26 26.24
N LYS A 346 3.41 25.26 25.62
CA LYS A 346 2.78 26.12 24.59
C LYS A 346 3.02 25.67 23.15
N ALA A 347 3.28 24.38 22.93
CA ALA A 347 3.49 23.82 21.59
C ALA A 347 2.91 22.42 21.45
N LEU A 348 2.66 22.01 20.21
CA LEU A 348 2.40 20.61 19.86
C LEU A 348 3.71 19.85 19.80
N ASP A 349 3.67 18.60 20.25
CA ASP A 349 4.80 17.71 20.15
C ASP A 349 4.87 17.05 18.76
N SER A 350 6.07 16.73 18.32
CA SER A 350 6.28 15.89 17.14
C SER A 350 6.29 14.43 17.57
N LYS A 351 5.49 13.60 16.90
CA LYS A 351 5.45 12.16 17.17
C LYS A 351 6.59 11.41 16.47
N GLY A 352 7.24 12.01 15.48
CA GLY A 352 8.33 11.37 14.74
C GLY A 352 7.88 10.27 13.77
N ILE A 353 6.58 10.07 13.55
CA ILE A 353 6.04 8.93 12.78
C ILE A 353 6.63 8.79 11.37
N HIS A 354 6.79 9.91 10.66
CA HIS A 354 7.32 9.87 9.29
C HIS A 354 8.84 9.90 9.21
N GLY A 355 9.52 10.33 10.27
CA GLY A 355 10.96 10.50 10.29
C GLY A 355 11.44 10.46 11.73
N PHE A 356 12.38 9.55 11.98
CA PHE A 356 12.88 9.26 13.32
C PHE A 356 13.26 10.54 14.07
N ARG A 357 12.77 10.63 15.32
CA ARG A 357 13.18 11.64 16.29
C ARG A 357 13.52 10.96 17.60
N SER A 358 14.56 11.46 18.27
CA SER A 358 15.00 10.92 19.55
C SER A 358 13.87 10.99 20.59
N ALA A 359 13.68 9.90 21.35
CA ALA A 359 12.67 9.75 22.39
C ALA A 359 11.20 9.93 21.94
N LYS A 360 10.90 9.74 20.65
CA LYS A 360 9.53 9.75 20.10
C LYS A 360 9.08 8.33 19.72
N GLU A 361 8.21 8.19 18.71
CA GLU A 361 7.74 6.88 18.25
C GLU A 361 8.92 5.96 17.89
N GLU A 362 8.80 4.68 18.22
CA GLU A 362 9.85 3.70 17.93
C GLU A 362 9.93 3.46 16.42
N HIS A 363 11.15 3.36 15.88
CA HIS A 363 11.37 2.95 14.49
C HIS A 363 12.19 1.67 14.46
N LEU A 364 11.82 0.73 13.61
CA LEU A 364 12.61 -0.48 13.32
C LEU A 364 14.01 -0.08 12.83
N ILE A 365 14.09 0.96 11.99
CA ILE A 365 15.33 1.46 11.41
C ILE A 365 15.68 2.82 12.03
N ASP A 366 16.45 2.77 13.12
CA ASP A 366 17.00 3.96 13.76
C ASP A 366 18.49 4.16 13.40
N PRO A 367 19.13 5.26 13.83
CA PRO A 367 20.55 5.52 13.53
C PRO A 367 21.51 4.43 14.01
N LEU A 368 21.23 3.76 15.13
CA LEU A 368 22.10 2.73 15.70
C LEU A 368 22.02 1.43 14.88
N VAL A 369 20.81 1.07 14.45
CA VAL A 369 20.58 -0.04 13.50
C VAL A 369 21.30 0.23 12.18
N ILE A 370 21.17 1.44 11.62
CA ILE A 370 21.86 1.85 10.39
C ILE A 370 23.38 1.73 10.55
N PHE A 371 23.93 2.29 11.62
CA PHE A 371 25.37 2.30 11.87
C PHE A 371 25.94 0.88 11.98
N ASN A 372 25.34 0.02 12.80
CA ASN A 372 25.84 -1.34 13.00
C ASN A 372 25.75 -2.17 11.71
N LEU A 373 24.66 -2.05 10.94
CA LEU A 373 24.53 -2.75 9.66
C LEU A 373 25.62 -2.33 8.67
N GLN A 374 25.83 -1.02 8.51
CA GLN A 374 26.86 -0.49 7.60
C GLN A 374 28.27 -0.92 8.03
N GLN A 375 28.59 -0.85 9.32
CA GLN A 375 29.91 -1.24 9.82
C GLN A 375 30.15 -2.74 9.67
N ALA A 376 29.17 -3.58 9.98
CA ALA A 376 29.27 -5.03 9.82
C ALA A 376 29.60 -5.41 8.38
N CYS A 377 28.86 -4.86 7.42
CA CYS A 377 29.03 -5.20 6.00
C CYS A 377 30.34 -4.66 5.43
N ARG A 378 30.75 -3.44 5.77
CA ARG A 378 32.01 -2.83 5.31
C ARG A 378 33.24 -3.54 5.85
N ASN A 379 33.20 -3.98 7.10
CA ASN A 379 34.33 -4.62 7.77
C ASN A 379 34.32 -6.15 7.62
N LYS A 380 33.33 -6.71 6.92
CA LYS A 380 33.08 -8.15 6.83
C LYS A 380 33.07 -8.82 8.22
N ASP A 381 32.37 -8.20 9.17
CA ASP A 381 32.30 -8.65 10.57
C ASP A 381 30.90 -9.15 10.94
N TYR A 382 30.74 -10.48 10.92
CA TYR A 382 29.49 -11.14 11.30
C TYR A 382 29.12 -10.91 12.78
N LYS A 383 30.10 -10.74 13.68
CA LYS A 383 29.81 -10.46 15.10
C LYS A 383 29.12 -9.10 15.27
N SER A 384 29.54 -8.10 14.49
CA SER A 384 28.85 -6.80 14.44
C SER A 384 27.49 -6.91 13.76
N PHE A 385 27.32 -7.79 12.78
CA PHE A 385 25.99 -8.08 12.21
C PHE A 385 25.02 -8.64 13.26
N LYS A 386 25.48 -9.54 14.14
CA LYS A 386 24.66 -10.05 15.26
C LYS A 386 24.24 -8.97 16.26
N LYS A 387 25.06 -7.93 16.46
CA LYS A 387 24.66 -6.76 17.27
C LYS A 387 23.54 -5.98 16.58
N TYR A 388 23.66 -5.79 15.27
CA TYR A 388 22.60 -5.18 14.46
C TYR A 388 21.30 -5.99 14.54
N SER A 389 21.35 -7.33 14.36
CA SER A 389 20.14 -8.15 14.36
C SER A 389 19.47 -8.19 15.74
N ALA A 390 20.25 -8.20 16.82
CA ALA A 390 19.73 -8.06 18.19
C ALA A 390 18.97 -6.74 18.41
N LEU A 391 19.50 -5.60 17.94
CA LEU A 391 18.82 -4.30 18.04
C LEU A 391 17.49 -4.26 17.27
N VAL A 392 17.39 -5.01 16.17
CA VAL A 392 16.15 -5.15 15.41
C VAL A 392 15.15 -6.03 16.17
N ASP A 393 15.61 -7.16 16.72
CA ASP A 393 14.77 -8.14 17.43
C ASP A 393 14.23 -7.66 18.78
N GLU A 394 14.89 -6.69 19.41
CA GLU A 394 14.41 -6.07 20.66
C GLU A 394 13.13 -5.23 20.48
N LYS A 395 12.79 -4.84 19.24
CA LYS A 395 11.71 -3.89 18.95
C LYS A 395 10.38 -4.59 18.66
N GLN A 396 9.30 -4.04 19.20
CA GLN A 396 7.94 -4.58 19.03
C GLN A 396 7.14 -3.77 18.00
N VAL A 397 7.55 -3.85 16.74
CA VAL A 397 7.01 -3.01 15.65
C VAL A 397 5.96 -3.76 14.80
N ASN A 398 6.15 -5.06 14.59
CA ASN A 398 5.42 -5.87 13.61
C ASN A 398 4.81 -7.14 14.26
N LEU A 399 3.92 -7.85 13.56
CA LEU A 399 3.27 -9.04 14.10
C LEU A 399 4.26 -10.16 14.41
N ARG A 400 5.28 -10.36 13.56
CA ARG A 400 6.35 -11.34 13.80
C ARG A 400 7.16 -11.08 15.06
N SER A 401 7.14 -9.88 15.64
CA SER A 401 7.77 -9.62 16.95
C SER A 401 7.03 -10.31 18.11
N LEU A 402 5.77 -10.73 17.89
CA LEU A 402 4.95 -11.47 18.85
C LEU A 402 5.01 -12.99 18.64
N MET A 403 5.89 -13.48 17.76
CA MET A 403 6.08 -14.90 17.50
C MET A 403 7.36 -15.40 18.18
N GLU A 404 7.32 -16.61 18.70
CA GLU A 404 8.48 -17.32 19.22
C GLU A 404 8.60 -18.71 18.60
N PHE A 405 9.79 -19.29 18.70
CA PHE A 405 10.12 -20.54 18.05
C PHE A 405 10.16 -21.70 19.04
N ASP A 406 9.80 -22.89 18.55
CA ASP A 406 10.07 -24.14 19.22
C ASP A 406 11.42 -24.74 18.77
N PHE A 407 12.42 -24.73 19.66
CA PHE A 407 13.78 -25.21 19.41
C PHE A 407 14.06 -26.63 19.97
N SER A 408 13.02 -27.41 20.24
CA SER A 408 13.15 -28.75 20.86
C SER A 408 13.90 -29.79 20.02
N GLU A 409 14.05 -29.59 18.71
CA GLU A 409 14.62 -30.57 17.75
C GLU A 409 15.93 -30.09 17.11
N ALA A 410 16.72 -29.27 17.82
CA ALA A 410 17.94 -28.69 17.26
C ALA A 410 18.96 -29.73 16.73
N ILE A 411 19.64 -29.38 15.64
CA ILE A 411 20.70 -30.15 14.99
C ILE A 411 22.01 -29.34 14.93
N SER A 412 23.12 -29.99 14.56
CA SER A 412 24.37 -29.27 14.26
C SER A 412 24.20 -28.40 13.00
N ILE A 413 24.73 -27.18 13.04
CA ILE A 413 24.78 -26.27 11.89
C ILE A 413 25.56 -26.84 10.70
N ASP A 414 26.50 -27.76 10.95
CA ASP A 414 27.28 -28.42 9.89
C ASP A 414 26.43 -29.29 8.96
N LYS A 415 25.25 -29.71 9.42
CA LYS A 415 24.29 -30.47 8.60
C LYS A 415 23.39 -29.56 7.75
N VAL A 416 23.34 -28.27 8.07
CA VAL A 416 22.49 -27.30 7.38
C VAL A 416 23.13 -26.91 6.05
N GLU A 417 22.32 -26.87 4.99
CA GLU A 417 22.74 -26.44 3.66
C GLU A 417 23.53 -25.11 3.70
N SER A 418 24.44 -24.94 2.75
CA SER A 418 25.40 -23.84 2.78
C SER A 418 24.77 -22.48 2.49
N VAL A 419 25.46 -21.40 2.88
CA VAL A 419 25.02 -20.03 2.58
C VAL A 419 24.90 -19.79 1.07
N GLU A 420 25.79 -20.38 0.25
CA GLU A 420 25.77 -20.29 -1.21
C GLU A 420 24.52 -20.94 -1.83
N SER A 421 23.94 -21.94 -1.16
CA SER A 421 22.65 -22.51 -1.56
C SER A 421 21.50 -21.57 -1.21
N ILE A 422 21.51 -21.06 0.03
CA ILE A 422 20.43 -20.22 0.57
C ILE A 422 20.31 -18.88 -0.17
N VAL A 423 21.43 -18.21 -0.46
CA VAL A 423 21.39 -16.89 -1.13
C VAL A 423 20.74 -16.92 -2.51
N LYS A 424 20.64 -18.08 -3.17
CA LYS A 424 19.92 -18.22 -4.45
C LYS A 424 18.41 -17.96 -4.32
N ARG A 425 17.88 -17.98 -3.10
CA ARG A 425 16.49 -17.60 -2.76
C ARG A 425 16.34 -16.11 -2.48
N PHE A 426 17.42 -15.35 -2.48
CA PHE A 426 17.40 -13.93 -2.16
C PHE A 426 17.28 -13.08 -3.42
N ARG A 427 16.57 -11.97 -3.26
CA ARG A 427 16.31 -11.00 -4.33
C ARG A 427 16.53 -9.60 -3.81
N THR A 428 17.14 -8.73 -4.59
CA THR A 428 17.02 -7.29 -4.33
C THR A 428 15.69 -6.80 -4.90
N GLY A 429 14.98 -6.00 -4.10
CA GLY A 429 13.62 -5.55 -4.43
C GLY A 429 13.59 -4.65 -5.67
N ALA A 430 12.43 -4.61 -6.31
CA ALA A 430 12.18 -3.85 -7.54
C ALA A 430 12.26 -2.33 -7.32
N MET A 431 13.45 -1.76 -7.52
CA MET A 431 13.72 -0.32 -7.34
C MET A 431 14.12 0.27 -8.69
N SER A 432 13.30 1.16 -9.23
CA SER A 432 13.47 1.63 -10.62
C SER A 432 14.73 2.47 -10.80
N TYR A 433 15.41 2.29 -11.93
CA TYR A 433 16.32 3.30 -12.47
C TYR A 433 15.57 4.63 -12.65
N GLY A 434 16.13 5.70 -12.10
CA GLY A 434 15.48 7.01 -11.95
C GLY A 434 15.08 7.30 -10.51
N SER A 435 14.45 6.33 -9.82
CA SER A 435 14.23 6.45 -8.37
C SER A 435 15.57 6.39 -7.63
N ILE A 436 16.38 5.39 -7.97
CA ILE A 436 17.78 5.28 -7.54
C ILE A 436 18.73 5.57 -8.71
N SER A 437 19.96 5.95 -8.37
CA SER A 437 21.04 6.28 -9.30
C SER A 437 21.50 5.07 -10.10
N LYS A 438 22.20 5.31 -11.23
CA LYS A 438 22.79 4.24 -12.06
C LYS A 438 23.77 3.41 -11.22
N GLU A 439 24.57 4.10 -10.41
CA GLU A 439 25.61 3.52 -9.56
C GLU A 439 25.03 2.56 -8.53
N ALA A 440 23.99 2.98 -7.80
CA ALA A 440 23.33 2.13 -6.81
C ALA A 440 22.64 0.93 -7.46
N HIS A 441 21.97 1.14 -8.60
CA HIS A 441 21.22 0.10 -9.32
C HIS A 441 22.15 -0.99 -9.89
N GLU A 442 23.22 -0.58 -10.57
CA GLU A 442 24.24 -1.50 -11.11
C GLU A 442 25.00 -2.23 -10.00
N CYS A 443 25.30 -1.56 -8.88
CA CYS A 443 25.99 -2.17 -7.75
C CYS A 443 25.19 -3.34 -7.15
N LEU A 444 23.88 -3.17 -7.00
CA LEU A 444 22.98 -4.25 -6.57
C LEU A 444 22.93 -5.39 -7.59
N ALA A 445 22.86 -5.08 -8.89
CA ALA A 445 22.82 -6.11 -9.92
C ALA A 445 24.09 -6.97 -9.92
N GLN A 446 25.26 -6.32 -9.91
CA GLN A 446 26.55 -7.01 -9.86
C GLN A 446 26.69 -7.88 -8.61
N ALA A 447 26.28 -7.38 -7.45
CA ALA A 447 26.35 -8.14 -6.19
C ALA A 447 25.53 -9.43 -6.26
N MET A 448 24.27 -9.32 -6.71
CA MET A 448 23.38 -10.48 -6.79
C MET A 448 23.83 -11.48 -7.85
N ASN A 449 24.28 -11.00 -9.01
CA ASN A 449 24.76 -11.87 -10.09
C ASN A 449 26.01 -12.67 -9.67
N LYS A 450 26.94 -12.05 -8.94
CA LYS A 450 28.16 -12.72 -8.42
C LYS A 450 27.87 -13.90 -7.50
N ILE A 451 26.78 -13.86 -6.74
CA ILE A 451 26.41 -14.92 -5.77
C ILE A 451 25.31 -15.85 -6.28
N GLY A 452 24.91 -15.74 -7.55
CA GLY A 452 23.83 -16.54 -8.14
C GLY A 452 22.42 -16.22 -7.61
N ALA A 453 22.27 -15.09 -6.92
CA ALA A 453 20.99 -14.54 -6.50
C ALA A 453 20.40 -13.67 -7.63
N LYS A 454 19.31 -12.94 -7.37
CA LYS A 454 18.64 -12.14 -8.40
C LYS A 454 18.48 -10.68 -8.00
N SER A 455 18.68 -9.77 -8.95
CA SER A 455 18.28 -8.36 -8.81
C SER A 455 17.11 -8.04 -9.72
N ASN A 456 16.36 -6.99 -9.38
CA ASN A 456 15.16 -6.59 -10.11
C ASN A 456 15.30 -5.16 -10.65
N SER A 457 14.99 -4.97 -11.94
CA SER A 457 15.12 -3.68 -12.62
C SER A 457 14.21 -2.58 -12.06
N GLY A 458 13.08 -2.97 -11.45
CA GLY A 458 11.98 -2.05 -11.16
C GLY A 458 11.28 -1.52 -12.41
N GLU A 459 10.32 -0.60 -12.20
CA GLU A 459 9.41 -0.07 -13.22
C GLU A 459 10.01 0.96 -14.19
N GLY A 460 11.33 1.12 -14.22
CA GLY A 460 12.00 2.26 -14.87
C GLY A 460 12.66 1.96 -16.21
N GLY A 461 12.43 0.78 -16.78
CA GLY A 461 13.29 0.24 -17.83
C GLY A 461 14.69 -0.09 -17.32
N GLU A 462 15.58 -0.45 -18.24
CA GLU A 462 16.99 -0.68 -17.96
C GLU A 462 17.84 -0.20 -19.13
N ASP A 463 19.03 0.34 -18.84
CA ASP A 463 19.98 0.76 -19.86
C ASP A 463 20.50 -0.47 -20.63
N GLU A 464 20.35 -0.47 -21.95
CA GLU A 464 20.68 -1.61 -22.83
C GLU A 464 22.17 -1.97 -22.79
N GLU A 465 23.05 -1.02 -22.48
CA GLU A 465 24.48 -1.27 -22.30
C GLU A 465 24.79 -2.33 -21.23
N ARG A 466 23.82 -2.59 -20.32
CA ARG A 466 23.96 -3.55 -19.23
C ARG A 466 23.68 -4.99 -19.65
N TYR A 467 23.08 -5.21 -20.82
CA TYR A 467 22.73 -6.55 -21.29
C TYR A 467 23.96 -7.35 -21.71
N GLU A 468 25.03 -6.66 -22.09
CA GLU A 468 26.32 -7.25 -22.41
C GLU A 468 27.19 -7.39 -21.16
N ILE A 469 27.82 -8.55 -21.00
CA ILE A 469 28.86 -8.75 -20.01
C ILE A 469 30.16 -8.13 -20.54
N LYS A 470 30.59 -7.04 -19.91
CA LYS A 470 31.84 -6.35 -20.23
C LYS A 470 32.87 -6.63 -19.15
N GLU A 471 34.08 -7.04 -19.55
CA GLU A 471 35.19 -7.33 -18.63
C GLU A 471 34.83 -8.33 -17.51
N GLY A 472 33.94 -9.28 -17.80
CA GLY A 472 33.46 -10.27 -16.82
C GLY A 472 32.48 -9.71 -15.77
N VAL A 473 32.03 -8.46 -15.91
CA VAL A 473 31.09 -7.82 -14.99
C VAL A 473 29.68 -7.87 -15.57
N ASP A 474 28.81 -8.67 -14.94
CA ASP A 474 27.39 -8.73 -15.29
C ASP A 474 26.59 -7.69 -14.51
N LYS A 475 26.15 -6.64 -15.22
CA LYS A 475 25.32 -5.55 -14.68
C LYS A 475 23.83 -5.73 -14.99
N ASN A 476 23.45 -6.76 -15.74
CA ASN A 476 22.07 -7.01 -16.14
C ASN A 476 21.25 -7.42 -14.92
N SER A 477 20.07 -6.82 -14.72
CA SER A 477 19.15 -7.35 -13.69
C SER A 477 18.49 -8.64 -14.17
N ALA A 478 18.63 -9.71 -13.38
CA ALA A 478 18.04 -11.01 -13.71
C ALA A 478 16.50 -10.99 -13.78
N ILE A 479 15.86 -10.13 -12.99
CA ILE A 479 14.41 -9.92 -13.00
C ILE A 479 14.09 -8.60 -13.69
N LYS A 480 13.20 -8.65 -14.67
CA LYS A 480 12.65 -7.49 -15.39
C LYS A 480 11.21 -7.27 -14.99
N GLN A 481 10.83 -6.03 -14.67
CA GLN A 481 9.49 -5.72 -14.21
C GLN A 481 8.62 -5.13 -15.32
N VAL A 482 7.41 -5.67 -15.48
CA VAL A 482 6.34 -5.14 -16.32
C VAL A 482 5.30 -4.50 -15.41
N ALA A 483 5.27 -3.17 -15.41
CA ALA A 483 4.33 -2.36 -14.62
C ALA A 483 3.39 -1.56 -15.53
N SER A 484 2.33 -0.97 -14.98
CA SER A 484 1.26 -0.28 -15.70
C SER A 484 1.73 0.72 -16.77
N GLY A 485 2.78 1.49 -16.48
CA GLY A 485 3.32 2.48 -17.43
C GLY A 485 4.13 1.92 -18.61
N ARG A 486 4.48 0.63 -18.60
CA ARG A 486 5.31 -0.06 -19.61
C ARG A 486 6.61 0.65 -19.99
N PHE A 487 7.17 1.45 -19.07
CA PHE A 487 8.40 2.19 -19.32
C PHE A 487 9.57 1.24 -19.62
N GLY A 488 10.21 1.43 -20.78
CA GLY A 488 11.33 0.62 -21.23
C GLY A 488 11.00 -0.85 -21.50
N VAL A 489 9.72 -1.23 -21.54
CA VAL A 489 9.30 -2.60 -21.84
C VAL A 489 9.22 -2.77 -23.35
N ASP A 490 10.25 -3.38 -23.91
CA ASP A 490 10.27 -3.87 -25.29
C ASP A 490 10.73 -5.34 -25.31
N LEU A 491 10.74 -5.96 -26.49
CA LEU A 491 11.13 -7.36 -26.61
C LEU A 491 12.60 -7.60 -26.24
N ASN A 492 13.48 -6.61 -26.40
CA ASN A 492 14.91 -6.71 -26.06
C ASN A 492 15.10 -6.73 -24.54
N TYR A 493 14.40 -5.85 -23.85
CA TYR A 493 14.31 -5.84 -22.41
C TYR A 493 13.79 -7.17 -21.86
N LEU A 494 12.71 -7.70 -22.45
CA LEU A 494 12.10 -8.97 -22.01
C LEU A 494 12.98 -10.20 -22.31
N SER A 495 13.71 -10.22 -23.43
CA SER A 495 14.57 -11.35 -23.83
C SER A 495 15.77 -11.53 -22.91
N HIS A 496 16.26 -10.44 -22.29
CA HIS A 496 17.36 -10.45 -21.32
C HIS A 496 16.95 -10.76 -19.87
N ALA A 497 15.69 -11.15 -19.66
CA ALA A 497 15.16 -11.54 -18.35
C ALA A 497 15.34 -13.04 -18.08
N LYS A 498 15.76 -13.41 -16.86
CA LYS A 498 15.59 -14.78 -16.32
C LYS A 498 14.21 -14.95 -15.69
N GLU A 499 13.61 -13.84 -15.27
CA GLU A 499 12.27 -13.76 -14.73
C GLU A 499 11.63 -12.43 -15.09
N ILE A 500 10.36 -12.45 -15.46
CA ILE A 500 9.56 -11.27 -15.72
C ILE A 500 8.52 -11.12 -14.61
N GLN A 501 8.56 -10.01 -13.89
CA GLN A 501 7.64 -9.71 -12.79
C GLN A 501 6.53 -8.76 -13.26
N ILE A 502 5.29 -9.25 -13.30
CA ILE A 502 4.10 -8.40 -13.44
C ILE A 502 3.86 -7.70 -12.11
N LYS A 503 4.02 -6.37 -12.08
CA LYS A 503 3.78 -5.56 -10.89
C LYS A 503 2.34 -5.07 -10.84
N VAL A 504 1.48 -5.81 -10.17
CA VAL A 504 0.10 -5.38 -9.94
C VAL A 504 0.06 -4.26 -8.89
N ALA A 505 0.81 -4.40 -7.79
CA ALA A 505 0.83 -3.40 -6.73
C ALA A 505 2.18 -3.36 -5.98
N GLN A 506 2.35 -2.37 -5.08
CA GLN A 506 3.46 -2.29 -4.13
C GLN A 506 2.97 -1.81 -2.75
N GLY A 507 3.59 -2.30 -1.67
CA GLY A 507 3.13 -2.05 -0.29
C GLY A 507 2.98 -0.59 0.11
N ALA A 508 3.87 0.30 -0.37
CA ALA A 508 3.84 1.72 0.02
C ALA A 508 2.70 2.56 -0.60
N LYS A 509 2.03 2.01 -1.63
CA LYS A 509 0.95 2.68 -2.38
C LYS A 509 0.18 1.67 -3.25
N PRO A 510 -0.46 0.68 -2.64
CA PRO A 510 -1.30 -0.23 -3.40
C PRO A 510 -2.54 0.50 -3.95
N GLY A 511 -3.06 0.01 -5.08
CA GLY A 511 -4.14 0.68 -5.83
C GLY A 511 -3.72 1.96 -6.56
N GLU A 512 -2.41 2.25 -6.66
CA GLU A 512 -1.87 3.44 -7.32
C GLU A 512 -0.66 3.10 -8.21
N GLY A 513 -0.36 4.01 -9.14
CA GLY A 513 0.78 3.89 -10.05
C GLY A 513 2.14 4.32 -9.47
N GLY A 514 3.19 3.94 -10.21
CA GLY A 514 4.54 4.48 -10.08
C GLY A 514 4.59 6.01 -10.13
N GLN A 515 5.56 6.62 -9.45
CA GLN A 515 5.75 8.08 -9.47
C GLN A 515 7.23 8.41 -9.57
N LEU A 516 7.60 9.19 -10.57
CA LEU A 516 8.93 9.79 -10.71
C LEU A 516 8.78 11.28 -11.04
N MET A 517 9.25 12.13 -10.14
CA MET A 517 9.16 13.59 -10.31
C MET A 517 9.96 14.05 -11.53
N GLY A 518 9.45 15.02 -12.29
CA GLY A 518 10.03 15.45 -13.56
C GLY A 518 11.48 15.93 -13.46
N PHE A 519 11.84 16.58 -12.35
CA PHE A 519 13.23 16.99 -12.06
C PHE A 519 14.19 15.81 -11.79
N LYS A 520 13.71 14.56 -11.76
CA LYS A 520 14.53 13.34 -11.78
C LYS A 520 14.54 12.66 -13.15
N VAL A 521 13.78 13.15 -14.13
CA VAL A 521 13.70 12.58 -15.48
C VAL A 521 14.74 13.24 -16.37
N TYR A 522 16.01 12.95 -16.10
CA TYR A 522 17.14 13.40 -16.91
C TYR A 522 17.15 12.70 -18.28
N PRO A 523 17.89 13.20 -19.29
CA PRO A 523 17.90 12.62 -20.64
C PRO A 523 18.15 11.11 -20.70
N TRP A 524 19.05 10.57 -19.86
CA TRP A 524 19.30 9.13 -19.79
C TRP A 524 18.16 8.33 -19.16
N ILE A 525 17.43 8.92 -18.19
CA ILE A 525 16.23 8.31 -17.63
C ILE A 525 15.09 8.34 -18.65
N ALA A 526 14.96 9.47 -19.37
CA ALA A 526 13.98 9.62 -20.43
C ALA A 526 14.20 8.56 -21.52
N LYS A 527 15.45 8.37 -21.95
CA LYS A 527 15.86 7.33 -22.90
C LYS A 527 15.48 5.93 -22.41
N ALA A 528 15.90 5.53 -21.21
CA ALA A 528 15.60 4.20 -20.66
C ALA A 528 14.09 3.90 -20.52
N ARG A 529 13.26 4.95 -20.45
CA ARG A 529 11.81 4.84 -20.28
C ARG A 529 11.02 5.06 -21.57
N HIS A 530 11.66 5.39 -22.68
CA HIS A 530 11.00 5.87 -23.91
C HIS A 530 10.04 7.05 -23.61
N SER A 531 10.51 8.03 -22.83
CA SER A 531 9.71 9.16 -22.33
C SER A 531 10.39 10.51 -22.59
N THR A 532 9.76 11.61 -22.16
CA THR A 532 10.28 12.98 -22.34
C THR A 532 11.04 13.45 -21.10
N ALA A 533 12.24 14.01 -21.30
CA ALA A 533 13.04 14.57 -20.20
C ALA A 533 12.32 15.74 -19.51
N GLY A 534 12.48 15.85 -18.19
CA GLY A 534 11.88 16.91 -17.36
C GLY A 534 10.40 16.73 -17.03
N VAL A 535 9.70 15.77 -17.65
CA VAL A 535 8.26 15.55 -17.44
C VAL A 535 8.03 14.56 -16.30
N THR A 536 7.15 14.92 -15.35
CA THR A 536 6.77 14.02 -14.24
C THR A 536 6.05 12.79 -14.79
N LEU A 537 6.52 11.60 -14.40
CA LEU A 537 5.95 10.33 -14.81
C LEU A 537 5.11 9.76 -13.66
N ILE A 538 3.79 9.88 -13.77
CA ILE A 538 2.82 9.19 -12.90
C ILE A 538 2.26 8.03 -13.71
N SER A 539 2.58 6.79 -13.38
CA SER A 539 2.00 5.66 -14.12
C SER A 539 0.49 5.58 -13.87
N PRO A 540 -0.32 5.05 -14.81
CA PRO A 540 -1.70 4.71 -14.52
C PRO A 540 -1.77 3.77 -13.31
N PRO A 541 -2.78 3.88 -12.43
CA PRO A 541 -2.99 2.90 -11.37
C PRO A 541 -3.20 1.47 -11.91
N PRO A 542 -4.07 1.23 -12.91
CA PRO A 542 -4.25 -0.12 -13.44
C PRO A 542 -3.24 -0.43 -14.54
N HIS A 543 -3.02 -1.72 -14.76
CA HIS A 543 -2.59 -2.21 -16.06
C HIS A 543 -3.80 -2.12 -17.01
N HIS A 544 -3.69 -1.37 -18.11
CA HIS A 544 -4.79 -1.24 -19.08
C HIS A 544 -5.08 -2.54 -19.87
N ASP A 545 -4.22 -3.54 -19.72
CA ASP A 545 -4.35 -4.90 -20.25
C ASP A 545 -4.61 -5.93 -19.13
N ILE A 546 -5.02 -5.49 -17.93
CA ILE A 546 -5.47 -6.36 -16.83
C ILE A 546 -6.68 -5.74 -16.14
N TYR A 547 -7.88 -6.05 -16.62
CA TYR A 547 -9.15 -5.65 -15.99
C TYR A 547 -9.86 -6.80 -15.26
N SER A 548 -9.36 -8.01 -15.44
CA SER A 548 -9.85 -9.21 -14.76
C SER A 548 -8.75 -10.29 -14.67
N ILE A 549 -9.10 -11.43 -14.07
CA ILE A 549 -8.17 -12.56 -13.94
C ILE A 549 -7.81 -13.20 -15.28
N GLU A 550 -8.74 -13.23 -16.23
CA GLU A 550 -8.50 -13.74 -17.58
C GLU A 550 -7.56 -12.83 -18.39
N ASP A 551 -7.61 -11.52 -18.17
CA ASP A 551 -6.66 -10.58 -18.76
C ASP A 551 -5.25 -10.77 -18.20
N LEU A 552 -5.12 -10.98 -16.88
CA LEU A 552 -3.84 -11.36 -16.28
C LEU A 552 -3.32 -12.67 -16.90
N ALA A 553 -4.18 -13.66 -17.11
CA ALA A 553 -3.81 -14.91 -17.76
C ALA A 553 -3.34 -14.67 -19.21
N GLN A 554 -3.96 -13.72 -19.93
CA GLN A 554 -3.51 -13.31 -21.24
C GLN A 554 -2.12 -12.65 -21.18
N LEU A 555 -1.86 -11.73 -20.26
CA LEU A 555 -0.54 -11.10 -20.14
C LEU A 555 0.54 -12.11 -19.72
N ILE A 556 0.25 -13.06 -18.82
CA ILE A 556 1.17 -14.15 -18.48
C ILE A 556 1.49 -14.98 -19.73
N TYR A 557 0.48 -15.24 -20.57
CA TYR A 557 0.66 -15.96 -21.83
C TYR A 557 1.51 -15.14 -22.82
N ASP A 558 1.28 -13.83 -22.92
CA ASP A 558 2.05 -12.93 -23.78
C ASP A 558 3.53 -12.92 -23.40
N LEU A 559 3.83 -12.74 -22.12
CA LEU A 559 5.20 -12.67 -21.61
C LEU A 559 5.96 -14.00 -21.76
N LYS A 560 5.26 -15.13 -21.64
CA LYS A 560 5.85 -16.46 -21.91
C LYS A 560 6.18 -16.69 -23.38
N ASN A 561 5.38 -16.15 -24.31
CA ASN A 561 5.72 -16.20 -25.74
C ASN A 561 6.85 -15.21 -26.08
N ALA A 562 6.86 -14.04 -25.45
CA ALA A 562 7.92 -13.04 -25.60
C ALA A 562 9.26 -13.54 -25.04
N ASN A 563 9.27 -14.38 -24.00
CA ASN A 563 10.46 -15.08 -23.54
C ASN A 563 10.13 -16.42 -22.89
N LYS A 564 10.24 -17.50 -23.67
CA LYS A 564 9.93 -18.89 -23.23
C LYS A 564 10.81 -19.40 -22.09
N ASP A 565 11.98 -18.79 -21.89
CA ASP A 565 12.98 -19.21 -20.90
C ASP A 565 12.79 -18.48 -19.55
N ALA A 566 12.03 -17.37 -19.54
CA ALA A 566 11.77 -16.59 -18.35
C ALA A 566 10.63 -17.18 -17.50
N LYS A 567 10.81 -17.16 -16.18
CA LYS A 567 9.70 -17.39 -15.24
C LYS A 567 8.83 -16.14 -15.17
N ILE A 568 7.52 -16.30 -14.96
CA ILE A 568 6.61 -15.18 -14.72
C ILE A 568 6.26 -15.11 -13.24
N SER A 569 6.56 -13.97 -12.60
CA SER A 569 6.11 -13.68 -11.24
C SER A 569 5.04 -12.60 -11.22
N VAL A 570 4.12 -12.68 -10.25
CA VAL A 570 3.10 -11.66 -10.03
C VAL A 570 3.29 -11.06 -8.64
N LYS A 571 3.55 -9.75 -8.59
CA LYS A 571 3.72 -9.00 -7.35
C LYS A 571 2.38 -8.46 -6.89
N LEU A 572 1.88 -9.03 -5.80
CA LEU A 572 0.67 -8.65 -5.08
C LEU A 572 1.04 -7.95 -3.77
N VAL A 573 0.07 -7.27 -3.15
CA VAL A 573 0.23 -6.67 -1.83
C VAL A 573 -0.73 -7.33 -0.87
N SER A 574 -0.24 -7.61 0.32
CA SER A 574 -1.01 -8.17 1.42
C SER A 574 -2.24 -7.30 1.70
N GLU A 575 -3.42 -7.92 1.68
CA GLU A 575 -4.73 -7.42 2.13
C GLU A 575 -5.66 -8.62 2.35
N ASN A 576 -6.81 -8.40 3.02
CA ASN A 576 -7.86 -9.40 3.09
C ASN A 576 -8.34 -9.86 1.70
N GLY A 577 -8.38 -11.18 1.47
CA GLY A 577 -8.84 -11.77 0.20
C GLY A 577 -7.72 -12.10 -0.78
N ILE A 578 -6.47 -11.74 -0.48
CA ILE A 578 -5.30 -12.06 -1.32
C ILE A 578 -5.19 -13.57 -1.61
N GLY A 579 -5.61 -14.45 -0.69
CA GLY A 579 -5.55 -15.89 -0.92
C GLY A 579 -6.41 -16.34 -2.11
N THR A 580 -7.57 -15.71 -2.29
CA THR A 580 -8.47 -15.96 -3.44
C THR A 580 -7.84 -15.47 -4.73
N VAL A 581 -7.26 -14.26 -4.72
CA VAL A 581 -6.53 -13.70 -5.86
C VAL A 581 -5.37 -14.61 -6.24
N ALA A 582 -4.57 -15.05 -5.27
CA ALA A 582 -3.43 -15.93 -5.49
C ALA A 582 -3.82 -17.28 -6.12
N ALA A 583 -4.95 -17.86 -5.72
CA ALA A 583 -5.49 -19.06 -6.36
C ALA A 583 -5.85 -18.81 -7.85
N GLY A 584 -6.41 -17.65 -8.17
CA GLY A 584 -6.62 -17.20 -9.54
C GLY A 584 -5.30 -17.08 -10.31
N VAL A 585 -4.32 -16.38 -9.74
CA VAL A 585 -2.98 -16.18 -10.32
C VAL A 585 -2.27 -17.50 -10.61
N ALA A 586 -2.37 -18.48 -9.71
CA ALA A 586 -1.83 -19.82 -9.92
C ALA A 586 -2.52 -20.55 -11.09
N LYS A 587 -3.84 -20.42 -11.23
CA LYS A 587 -4.60 -20.98 -12.37
C LYS A 587 -4.31 -20.27 -13.68
N ALA A 588 -4.02 -18.97 -13.64
CA ALA A 588 -3.58 -18.17 -14.79
C ALA A 588 -2.18 -18.55 -15.30
N GLY A 589 -1.45 -19.38 -14.55
CA GLY A 589 -0.19 -19.98 -14.96
C GLY A 589 1.05 -19.20 -14.53
N ALA A 590 0.96 -18.32 -13.53
CA ALA A 590 2.16 -17.71 -12.95
C ALA A 590 3.10 -18.80 -12.39
N ASN A 591 4.42 -18.55 -12.41
CA ASN A 591 5.40 -19.45 -11.79
C ASN A 591 5.65 -19.09 -10.33
N LEU A 592 5.50 -17.81 -9.99
CA LEU A 592 5.76 -17.28 -8.65
C LEU A 592 4.77 -16.19 -8.28
N ILE A 593 4.41 -16.14 -7.00
CA ILE A 593 3.59 -15.08 -6.41
C ILE A 593 4.42 -14.41 -5.32
N LEU A 594 4.62 -13.10 -5.45
CA LEU A 594 5.22 -12.28 -4.41
C LEU A 594 4.11 -11.62 -3.60
N VAL A 595 4.10 -11.84 -2.28
CA VAL A 595 3.25 -11.15 -1.32
C VAL A 595 4.06 -10.04 -0.64
N SER A 596 3.78 -8.79 -0.97
CA SER A 596 4.43 -7.63 -0.34
C SER A 596 3.69 -7.14 0.90
N GLY A 597 4.43 -6.83 1.95
CA GLY A 597 3.91 -6.13 3.13
C GLY A 597 3.69 -4.64 2.90
N TYR A 598 2.78 -4.03 3.66
CA TYR A 598 2.51 -2.59 3.68
C TYR A 598 3.74 -1.72 3.97
N ASP A 599 4.72 -2.29 4.68
CA ASP A 599 5.95 -1.64 5.12
C ASP A 599 7.03 -1.55 4.02
N GLY A 600 6.71 -1.99 2.80
CA GLY A 600 7.58 -1.84 1.62
C GLY A 600 8.05 -0.41 1.37
N GLY A 601 9.27 -0.25 0.84
CA GLY A 601 9.85 1.06 0.53
C GLY A 601 9.30 1.70 -0.75
N THR A 602 9.49 3.01 -0.91
CA THR A 602 9.19 3.75 -2.15
C THR A 602 10.11 4.95 -2.33
N GLY A 603 10.42 5.31 -3.59
CA GLY A 603 11.12 6.55 -3.90
C GLY A 603 10.23 7.79 -3.83
N ALA A 604 8.94 7.63 -4.14
CA ALA A 604 7.92 8.67 -4.08
C ALA A 604 6.52 8.05 -3.97
N SER A 605 5.73 8.52 -3.01
CA SER A 605 4.35 8.09 -2.77
C SER A 605 3.59 9.20 -2.04
N PRO A 606 2.27 9.32 -2.19
CA PRO A 606 1.47 10.12 -1.29
C PRO A 606 1.76 9.80 0.16
N ARG A 607 1.86 10.84 0.98
CA ARG A 607 2.07 10.70 2.42
C ARG A 607 1.00 9.82 3.07
N THR A 608 -0.25 9.94 2.64
CA THR A 608 -1.39 9.19 3.19
C THR A 608 -1.34 7.70 2.84
N SER A 609 -0.84 7.32 1.67
CA SER A 609 -0.85 5.91 1.24
C SER A 609 0.16 5.06 2.00
N ILE A 610 1.33 5.62 2.35
CA ILE A 610 2.41 4.90 3.03
C ILE A 610 1.95 4.23 4.34
N PRO A 611 1.33 4.94 5.32
CA PRO A 611 0.92 4.33 6.58
C PRO A 611 -0.46 3.65 6.59
N HIS A 612 -1.32 3.92 5.59
CA HIS A 612 -2.74 3.56 5.67
C HIS A 612 -3.22 2.55 4.64
N ALA A 613 -2.41 2.11 3.68
CA ALA A 613 -2.84 1.16 2.65
C ALA A 613 -2.00 -0.12 2.68
N GLY A 614 -2.65 -1.28 2.55
CA GLY A 614 -2.04 -2.59 2.76
C GLY A 614 -1.90 -2.97 4.24
N ILE A 615 -1.52 -4.22 4.47
CA ILE A 615 -1.38 -4.83 5.80
C ILE A 615 -0.04 -5.60 5.94
N PRO A 616 0.30 -6.11 7.14
CA PRO A 616 1.49 -6.95 7.33
C PRO A 616 1.55 -8.16 6.39
N TRP A 617 2.75 -8.51 5.92
CA TRP A 617 2.94 -9.67 5.04
C TRP A 617 2.68 -10.98 5.78
N GLU A 618 2.84 -11.03 7.10
CA GLU A 618 2.56 -12.22 7.91
C GLU A 618 1.12 -12.72 7.70
N LEU A 619 0.17 -11.78 7.58
CA LEU A 619 -1.24 -12.08 7.32
C LEU A 619 -1.46 -12.59 5.89
N GLY A 620 -1.01 -11.82 4.89
CA GLY A 620 -1.26 -12.16 3.48
C GLY A 620 -0.47 -13.38 3.00
N LEU A 621 0.74 -13.60 3.51
CA LEU A 621 1.55 -14.77 3.20
C LEU A 621 0.89 -16.04 3.74
N ALA A 622 0.47 -16.01 5.01
CA ALA A 622 -0.23 -17.14 5.61
C ALA A 622 -1.54 -17.42 4.87
N GLU A 623 -2.36 -16.40 4.59
CA GLU A 623 -3.61 -16.57 3.83
C GLU A 623 -3.37 -17.16 2.43
N THR A 624 -2.35 -16.66 1.72
CA THR A 624 -1.96 -17.15 0.39
C THR A 624 -1.54 -18.62 0.46
N HIS A 625 -0.64 -18.96 1.38
CA HIS A 625 -0.15 -20.32 1.58
C HIS A 625 -1.30 -21.28 1.92
N GLN A 626 -2.12 -20.92 2.91
CA GLN A 626 -3.26 -21.70 3.36
C GLN A 626 -4.29 -21.91 2.24
N THR A 627 -4.64 -20.86 1.49
CA THR A 627 -5.66 -20.95 0.42
C THR A 627 -5.17 -21.80 -0.75
N LEU A 628 -3.90 -21.69 -1.14
CA LEU A 628 -3.33 -22.52 -2.20
C LEU A 628 -3.27 -24.00 -1.80
N ILE A 629 -3.01 -24.31 -0.52
CA ILE A 629 -3.09 -25.69 0.02
C ILE A 629 -4.52 -26.22 -0.09
N LEU A 630 -5.50 -25.46 0.42
CA LEU A 630 -6.92 -25.85 0.41
C LEU A 630 -7.45 -26.09 -1.01
N ASN A 631 -6.90 -25.39 -2.02
CA ASN A 631 -7.28 -25.53 -3.42
C ASN A 631 -6.41 -26.51 -4.22
N LYS A 632 -5.43 -27.18 -3.60
CA LYS A 632 -4.47 -28.08 -4.28
C LYS A 632 -3.70 -27.40 -5.42
N LEU A 633 -3.27 -26.16 -5.18
CA LEU A 633 -2.50 -25.34 -6.11
C LEU A 633 -1.10 -24.99 -5.59
N ARG A 634 -0.78 -25.36 -4.34
CA ARG A 634 0.46 -24.95 -3.67
C ARG A 634 1.74 -25.51 -4.32
N ASP A 635 1.63 -26.65 -5.00
CA ASP A 635 2.69 -27.27 -5.80
C ASP A 635 3.01 -26.51 -7.09
N ARG A 636 2.09 -25.68 -7.59
CA ARG A 636 2.17 -25.00 -8.90
C ARG A 636 2.96 -23.70 -8.90
N VAL A 637 2.97 -23.01 -7.77
CA VAL A 637 3.57 -21.68 -7.64
C VAL A 637 4.55 -21.64 -6.49
N ARG A 638 5.66 -20.95 -6.71
CA ARG A 638 6.58 -20.56 -5.65
C ARG A 638 6.06 -19.31 -4.94
N LEU A 639 6.20 -19.23 -3.62
CA LEU A 639 5.86 -18.02 -2.87
C LEU A 639 7.11 -17.21 -2.51
N GLU A 640 7.07 -15.92 -2.79
CA GLU A 640 8.06 -14.93 -2.36
C GLU A 640 7.39 -13.97 -1.37
N THR A 641 8.15 -13.43 -0.42
CA THR A 641 7.69 -12.32 0.41
C THR A 641 8.73 -11.21 0.50
N ASP A 642 8.27 -9.96 0.58
CA ASP A 642 9.08 -8.79 0.89
C ASP A 642 8.32 -7.87 1.86
N GLY A 643 9.04 -6.93 2.50
CA GLY A 643 8.47 -6.06 3.53
C GLY A 643 9.32 -6.08 4.79
N LYS A 644 10.31 -5.19 4.84
CA LYS A 644 11.25 -5.03 5.96
C LYS A 644 11.73 -6.37 6.56
N LEU A 645 12.17 -7.29 5.70
CA LEU A 645 12.93 -8.46 6.12
C LEU A 645 14.35 -7.99 6.46
N MET A 646 14.65 -7.87 7.75
CA MET A 646 15.86 -7.18 8.23
C MET A 646 16.96 -8.15 8.69
N ASN A 647 16.61 -9.35 9.13
CA ASN A 647 17.56 -10.30 9.73
C ASN A 647 17.14 -11.77 9.48
N GLY A 648 17.98 -12.74 9.86
CA GLY A 648 17.71 -14.16 9.65
C GLY A 648 16.47 -14.67 10.40
N ARG A 649 16.08 -14.00 11.50
CA ARG A 649 14.85 -14.30 12.24
C ARG A 649 13.61 -14.04 11.40
N ASP A 650 13.55 -12.90 10.70
CA ASP A 650 12.46 -12.55 9.80
C ASP A 650 12.31 -13.59 8.68
N LEU A 651 13.44 -14.05 8.13
CA LEU A 651 13.47 -15.08 7.07
C LEU A 651 12.97 -16.43 7.59
N ALA A 652 13.36 -16.81 8.80
CA ALA A 652 12.88 -18.03 9.44
C ALA A 652 11.36 -17.99 9.61
N ILE A 653 10.80 -16.90 10.13
CA ILE A 653 9.35 -16.73 10.27
C ILE A 653 8.65 -16.77 8.91
N ALA A 654 9.18 -16.05 7.91
CA ALA A 654 8.63 -16.07 6.56
C ALA A 654 8.62 -17.47 5.96
N ALA A 655 9.69 -18.26 6.13
CA ALA A 655 9.75 -19.64 5.66
C ALA A 655 8.70 -20.53 6.34
N LEU A 656 8.59 -20.46 7.67
CA LEU A 656 7.62 -21.22 8.46
C LEU A 656 6.16 -20.85 8.10
N LEU A 657 5.90 -19.60 7.72
CA LEU A 657 4.60 -19.15 7.19
C LEU A 657 4.37 -19.48 5.71
N GLY A 658 5.38 -20.02 5.02
CA GLY A 658 5.22 -20.63 3.70
C GLY A 658 5.94 -19.95 2.53
N ALA A 659 6.75 -18.91 2.77
CA ALA A 659 7.60 -18.30 1.74
C ALA A 659 8.80 -19.18 1.40
N GLU A 660 9.23 -19.12 0.14
CA GLU A 660 10.35 -19.91 -0.40
C GLU A 660 11.49 -19.03 -0.91
N GLU A 661 11.20 -17.75 -1.19
CA GLU A 661 12.13 -16.72 -1.65
C GLU A 661 11.87 -15.40 -0.91
N PHE A 662 12.93 -14.58 -0.78
CA PHE A 662 12.93 -13.41 0.11
C PHE A 662 13.46 -12.16 -0.61
N GLY A 663 12.67 -11.08 -0.58
CA GLY A 663 12.99 -9.80 -1.20
C GLY A 663 13.53 -8.75 -0.23
N PHE A 664 14.63 -8.09 -0.62
CA PHE A 664 15.32 -7.07 0.18
C PHE A 664 15.46 -5.76 -0.61
N ALA A 665 14.84 -4.68 -0.12
CA ALA A 665 14.99 -3.36 -0.73
C ALA A 665 15.73 -2.38 0.20
N THR A 666 15.15 -2.05 1.35
CA THR A 666 15.70 -1.01 2.23
C THR A 666 17.05 -1.38 2.83
N ALA A 667 17.23 -2.60 3.34
CA ALA A 667 18.49 -3.01 3.98
C ALA A 667 19.69 -2.95 3.01
N PRO A 668 19.62 -3.46 1.76
CA PRO A 668 20.68 -3.27 0.78
C PRO A 668 20.99 -1.79 0.48
N LEU A 669 19.99 -0.91 0.44
CA LEU A 669 20.25 0.53 0.28
C LEU A 669 20.95 1.13 1.50
N ILE A 670 20.65 0.67 2.72
CA ILE A 670 21.35 1.08 3.94
C ILE A 670 22.82 0.64 3.88
N VAL A 671 23.06 -0.60 3.46
CA VAL A 671 24.41 -1.15 3.26
C VAL A 671 25.21 -0.29 2.27
N LEU A 672 24.58 0.15 1.17
CA LEU A 672 25.19 1.06 0.19
C LEU A 672 25.42 2.49 0.71
N GLY A 673 24.90 2.85 1.89
CA GLY A 673 25.14 4.14 2.54
C GLY A 673 23.89 4.95 2.92
N CYS A 674 22.68 4.46 2.64
CA CYS A 674 21.46 5.19 3.00
C CYS A 674 21.34 5.37 4.52
N THR A 675 21.06 6.59 4.96
CA THR A 675 20.86 6.96 6.37
C THR A 675 19.41 7.30 6.71
N MET A 676 18.45 6.88 5.88
CA MET A 676 17.01 7.06 6.10
C MET A 676 16.56 8.53 6.26
N MET A 677 17.15 9.47 5.51
CA MET A 677 16.72 10.89 5.51
C MET A 677 15.35 11.13 4.83
N ARG A 678 14.84 10.16 4.07
CA ARG A 678 13.50 10.18 3.43
C ARG A 678 13.26 11.33 2.42
N VAL A 679 14.34 11.87 1.85
CA VAL A 679 14.32 12.91 0.80
C VAL A 679 14.39 12.32 -0.63
N CYS A 680 14.10 11.03 -0.80
CA CYS A 680 14.28 10.32 -2.08
C CYS A 680 13.50 10.93 -3.26
N HIS A 681 12.34 11.52 -2.95
CA HIS A 681 11.45 12.17 -3.91
C HIS A 681 11.93 13.57 -4.32
N LEU A 682 12.85 14.19 -3.56
CA LEU A 682 13.32 15.57 -3.74
C LEU A 682 14.55 15.69 -4.64
N ASN A 683 15.15 14.58 -5.07
CA ASN A 683 16.42 14.55 -5.81
C ASN A 683 17.64 15.07 -5.01
N THR A 684 17.53 15.18 -3.68
CA THR A 684 18.57 15.76 -2.81
C THR A 684 19.28 14.72 -1.93
N CYS A 685 19.35 13.46 -2.39
CA CYS A 685 20.02 12.40 -1.63
C CYS A 685 21.52 12.71 -1.47
N PRO A 686 22.04 12.92 -0.24
CA PRO A 686 23.43 13.35 -0.06
C PRO A 686 24.45 12.22 -0.27
N PHE A 687 23.99 10.97 -0.38
CA PHE A 687 24.82 9.77 -0.53
C PHE A 687 24.85 9.23 -1.97
N GLY A 688 24.30 9.97 -2.94
CA GLY A 688 24.29 9.54 -4.34
C GLY A 688 23.44 8.30 -4.64
N ILE A 689 22.52 7.92 -3.74
CA ILE A 689 21.68 6.71 -3.91
C ILE A 689 20.36 7.04 -4.60
N ALA A 690 19.55 7.93 -4.04
CA ALA A 690 18.20 8.22 -4.52
C ALA A 690 18.11 9.57 -5.26
N THR A 691 19.06 9.81 -6.17
CA THR A 691 19.19 11.06 -6.92
C THR A 691 19.68 10.81 -8.34
N GLN A 692 19.30 11.69 -9.25
CA GLN A 692 19.81 11.79 -10.62
C GLN A 692 20.70 13.02 -10.83
N ASP A 693 20.82 13.88 -9.82
CA ASP A 693 21.78 14.97 -9.82
C ASP A 693 23.21 14.44 -9.92
N ILE A 694 24.01 15.01 -10.83
CA ILE A 694 25.34 14.51 -11.15
C ILE A 694 26.30 14.71 -9.96
N GLU A 695 26.30 15.90 -9.35
CA GLU A 695 27.19 16.22 -8.23
C GLU A 695 26.88 15.35 -7.01
N LEU A 696 25.60 15.10 -6.75
CA LEU A 696 25.20 14.20 -5.67
C LEU A 696 25.50 12.73 -5.98
N ARG A 697 25.40 12.29 -7.24
CA ARG A 697 25.76 10.93 -7.66
C ARG A 697 27.26 10.65 -7.47
N ASP A 698 28.13 11.63 -7.69
CA ASP A 698 29.58 11.50 -7.46
C ASP A 698 29.95 11.19 -5.99
N ARG A 699 29.00 11.44 -5.07
CA ARG A 699 29.12 11.11 -3.64
C ARG A 699 28.79 9.64 -3.33
N PHE A 700 28.33 8.85 -4.31
CA PHE A 700 28.08 7.43 -4.09
C PHE A 700 29.38 6.69 -3.76
N LYS A 701 29.38 5.97 -2.63
CA LYS A 701 30.54 5.17 -2.13
C LYS A 701 30.20 3.71 -1.84
N GLY A 702 29.00 3.25 -2.22
CA GLY A 702 28.56 1.87 -1.97
C GLY A 702 29.39 0.87 -2.77
N LYS A 703 29.66 -0.30 -2.19
CA LYS A 703 30.47 -1.35 -2.81
C LYS A 703 29.68 -2.63 -3.02
N VAL A 704 30.01 -3.35 -4.09
CA VAL A 704 29.44 -4.66 -4.43
C VAL A 704 29.66 -5.66 -3.29
N ASP A 705 30.87 -5.68 -2.73
CA ASP A 705 31.24 -6.61 -1.67
C ASP A 705 30.46 -6.38 -0.37
N ASP A 706 30.09 -5.14 -0.05
CA ASP A 706 29.28 -4.83 1.14
C ASP A 706 27.89 -5.48 1.04
N VAL A 707 27.28 -5.44 -0.15
CA VAL A 707 25.98 -6.08 -0.41
C VAL A 707 26.10 -7.60 -0.38
N ILE A 708 27.18 -8.15 -0.93
CA ILE A 708 27.46 -9.60 -0.86
C ILE A 708 27.62 -10.04 0.60
N ASN A 709 28.38 -9.30 1.40
CA ASN A 709 28.56 -9.57 2.83
C ASN A 709 27.21 -9.58 3.57
N PHE A 710 26.33 -8.60 3.29
CA PHE A 710 24.98 -8.60 3.86
C PHE A 710 24.20 -9.87 3.52
N MET A 711 24.20 -10.28 2.25
CA MET A 711 23.49 -11.48 1.80
C MET A 711 24.05 -12.75 2.46
N TYR A 712 25.37 -12.86 2.61
CA TYR A 712 25.95 -14.01 3.31
C TYR A 712 25.69 -13.97 4.82
N PHE A 713 25.73 -12.81 5.47
CA PHE A 713 25.44 -12.72 6.91
C PHE A 713 23.99 -13.06 7.24
N ILE A 714 23.03 -12.57 6.45
CA ILE A 714 21.62 -12.90 6.70
C ILE A 714 21.32 -14.37 6.35
N ALA A 715 22.00 -14.96 5.36
CA ALA A 715 21.93 -16.39 5.09
C ALA A 715 22.54 -17.23 6.23
N GLU A 716 23.70 -16.83 6.76
CA GLU A 716 24.33 -17.53 7.88
C GLU A 716 23.46 -17.46 9.14
N GLU A 717 22.87 -16.31 9.43
CA GLU A 717 21.93 -16.19 10.54
C GLU A 717 20.68 -17.05 10.32
N LEU A 718 20.16 -17.16 9.08
CA LEU A 718 19.09 -18.11 8.77
C LEU A 718 19.54 -19.56 9.01
N ARG A 719 20.79 -19.95 8.65
CA ARG A 719 21.33 -21.29 8.93
C ARG A 719 21.37 -21.58 10.43
N GLU A 720 21.72 -20.59 11.26
CA GLU A 720 21.65 -20.73 12.72
C GLU A 720 20.22 -21.02 13.19
N TYR A 721 19.21 -20.34 12.66
CA TYR A 721 17.80 -20.63 12.97
C TYR A 721 17.37 -22.01 12.46
N MET A 722 17.73 -22.38 11.23
CA MET A 722 17.45 -23.71 10.67
C MET A 722 18.03 -24.82 11.55
N ALA A 723 19.29 -24.68 11.98
CA ALA A 723 19.96 -25.62 12.88
C ALA A 723 19.19 -25.75 14.20
N ARG A 724 18.85 -24.62 14.83
CA ARG A 724 18.12 -24.61 16.11
C ARG A 724 16.70 -25.17 15.99
N LEU A 725 16.07 -25.02 14.83
CA LEU A 725 14.71 -25.51 14.56
C LEU A 725 14.68 -26.99 14.11
N GLY A 726 15.83 -27.56 13.74
CA GLY A 726 15.98 -28.96 13.37
C GLY A 726 15.93 -29.25 11.87
N PHE A 727 16.22 -28.27 11.00
CA PHE A 727 16.12 -28.42 9.54
C PHE A 727 17.48 -28.40 8.85
N GLU A 728 17.78 -29.43 8.08
CA GLU A 728 18.98 -29.49 7.22
C GLU A 728 18.80 -28.68 5.92
N ARG A 729 17.58 -28.66 5.38
CA ARG A 729 17.23 -27.95 4.14
C ARG A 729 16.07 -26.99 4.37
N LEU A 730 16.13 -25.85 3.72
CA LEU A 730 15.10 -24.81 3.81
C LEU A 730 13.77 -25.28 3.20
N ASP A 731 13.82 -26.15 2.18
CA ASP A 731 12.60 -26.78 1.64
C ASP A 731 11.80 -27.54 2.70
N ASP A 732 12.47 -28.18 3.66
CA ASP A 732 11.82 -28.97 4.73
C ASP A 732 11.21 -28.08 5.82
N MET A 733 11.65 -26.82 5.90
CA MET A 733 11.20 -25.81 6.85
C MET A 733 9.94 -25.06 6.35
N ILE A 734 9.70 -25.03 5.04
CA ILE A 734 8.65 -24.21 4.43
C ILE A 734 7.25 -24.67 4.91
N GLY A 735 6.48 -23.76 5.49
CA GLY A 735 5.12 -24.02 5.98
C GLY A 735 5.03 -24.77 7.32
N ARG A 736 6.15 -24.98 8.02
CA ARG A 736 6.21 -25.66 9.33
C ARG A 736 5.76 -24.77 10.49
N VAL A 737 4.52 -24.27 10.42
CA VAL A 737 3.93 -23.40 11.45
C VAL A 737 3.86 -24.04 12.84
N ASP A 738 3.99 -25.37 12.96
CA ASP A 738 4.12 -26.09 14.22
C ASP A 738 5.36 -25.68 15.03
N LYS A 739 6.36 -25.08 14.38
CA LYS A 739 7.56 -24.52 15.02
C LYS A 739 7.39 -23.08 15.49
N LEU A 740 6.22 -22.47 15.28
CA LEU A 740 5.90 -21.12 15.73
C LEU A 740 4.79 -21.13 16.79
N ARG A 741 4.95 -20.26 17.78
CA ARG A 741 3.95 -20.00 18.82
C ARG A 741 3.81 -18.50 19.03
N GLN A 742 2.66 -18.07 19.51
CA GLN A 742 2.49 -16.69 19.95
C GLN A 742 3.16 -16.50 21.31
N LYS A 743 4.05 -15.51 21.39
CA LYS A 743 4.70 -15.08 22.62
C LYS A 743 3.69 -14.42 23.55
N SER A 744 3.75 -14.75 24.83
CA SER A 744 2.98 -14.04 25.86
C SER A 744 3.56 -12.63 26.09
N VAL A 745 2.75 -11.60 25.89
CA VAL A 745 3.12 -10.18 26.07
C VAL A 745 2.05 -9.45 26.89
N GLN A 746 2.45 -8.40 27.60
CA GLN A 746 1.54 -7.59 28.42
C GLN A 746 0.97 -6.39 27.63
N GLY A 747 -0.02 -5.72 28.22
CA GLY A 747 -0.64 -4.53 27.64
C GLY A 747 -1.53 -4.84 26.43
N LYS A 748 -1.80 -3.84 25.59
CA LYS A 748 -2.71 -3.99 24.44
C LYS A 748 -2.25 -5.01 23.40
N ALA A 749 -0.93 -5.19 23.24
CA ALA A 749 -0.38 -6.23 22.35
C ALA A 749 -0.77 -7.65 22.80
N GLY A 750 -1.00 -7.87 24.10
CA GLY A 750 -1.40 -9.17 24.65
C GLY A 750 -2.84 -9.57 24.31
N LYS A 751 -3.65 -8.65 23.77
CA LYS A 751 -5.01 -8.92 23.30
C LYS A 751 -5.09 -9.41 21.86
N LEU A 752 -3.95 -9.42 21.16
CA LEU A 752 -3.90 -9.96 19.80
C LEU A 752 -4.02 -11.49 19.82
N ASN A 753 -4.66 -12.04 18.80
CA ASN A 753 -4.75 -13.47 18.55
C ASN A 753 -4.15 -13.78 17.16
N LEU A 754 -3.09 -14.59 17.13
CA LEU A 754 -2.42 -15.01 15.89
C LEU A 754 -2.81 -16.42 15.41
N ASP A 755 -3.79 -17.08 16.03
CA ASP A 755 -4.18 -18.47 15.75
C ASP A 755 -4.54 -18.69 14.27
N LYS A 756 -5.21 -17.72 13.64
CA LYS A 756 -5.55 -17.79 12.20
C LYS A 756 -4.31 -17.81 11.31
N ILE A 757 -3.23 -17.15 11.72
CA ILE A 757 -1.95 -17.12 11.00
C ILE A 757 -1.19 -18.43 11.24
N LEU A 758 -1.16 -18.89 12.49
CA LEU A 758 -0.39 -20.06 12.95
C LEU A 758 -1.12 -21.40 12.72
N LYS A 759 -2.17 -21.42 11.90
CA LYS A 759 -2.97 -22.61 11.63
C LYS A 759 -2.23 -23.59 10.73
N SER A 760 -1.99 -24.80 11.24
CA SER A 760 -1.42 -25.90 10.48
C SER A 760 -2.47 -26.56 9.59
N LEU A 761 -2.20 -26.65 8.27
CA LEU A 761 -3.07 -27.29 7.27
C LEU A 761 -2.47 -28.48 6.48
N PRO A 762 -1.34 -29.12 6.85
CA PRO A 762 -0.72 -30.17 6.03
C PRO A 762 -1.62 -31.41 5.85
N THR A 763 -2.59 -31.64 6.74
CA THR A 763 -3.56 -32.74 6.61
C THR A 763 -4.59 -32.53 5.49
N TYR A 764 -4.72 -31.31 4.96
CA TYR A 764 -5.73 -30.95 3.96
C TYR A 764 -5.24 -31.10 2.50
N ASN A 765 -3.93 -31.00 2.26
CA ASN A 765 -3.36 -31.27 0.94
C ASN A 765 -2.35 -32.41 0.99
N ARG A 766 -2.72 -33.54 0.37
CA ARG A 766 -1.85 -34.72 0.26
C ARG A 766 -0.83 -34.61 -0.89
N THR A 767 -0.86 -33.57 -1.73
CA THR A 767 0.07 -33.42 -2.86
C THR A 767 1.37 -32.74 -2.47
N ALA A 768 1.32 -31.48 -2.03
CA ALA A 768 2.48 -30.74 -1.57
C ALA A 768 2.10 -29.55 -0.67
N VAL A 769 3.04 -29.16 0.20
CA VAL A 769 2.96 -27.97 1.06
C VAL A 769 3.85 -26.81 0.56
N HIS A 770 4.66 -27.07 -0.47
CA HIS A 770 5.50 -26.08 -1.14
C HIS A 770 5.62 -26.41 -2.65
N PHE A 771 6.26 -25.54 -3.44
CA PHE A 771 6.40 -25.71 -4.88
C PHE A 771 7.17 -26.99 -5.26
N LYS A 772 6.75 -27.69 -6.33
CA LYS A 772 7.35 -28.95 -6.81
C LYS A 772 7.67 -28.93 -8.31
N ASP A 773 8.30 -27.84 -8.78
CA ASP A 773 8.77 -27.68 -10.17
C ASP A 773 7.70 -27.91 -11.25
N TYR A 774 6.46 -27.49 -10.96
CA TYR A 774 5.35 -27.59 -11.90
C TYR A 774 5.64 -26.85 -13.21
N LYS A 775 5.38 -27.52 -14.33
CA LYS A 775 5.49 -26.99 -15.69
C LYS A 775 4.21 -27.26 -16.45
N ASP A 776 3.41 -26.25 -16.74
CA ASP A 776 2.29 -26.36 -17.66
C ASP A 776 2.05 -25.02 -18.38
N ASN A 777 2.86 -24.74 -19.40
CA ASN A 777 2.73 -23.52 -20.19
C ASN A 777 2.06 -23.77 -21.55
N LYS A 778 2.03 -25.03 -22.00
CA LYS A 778 1.48 -25.49 -23.29
C LYS A 778 1.93 -24.64 -24.50
N LEU A 779 3.12 -24.02 -24.43
CA LEU A 779 3.62 -23.12 -25.47
C LEU A 779 3.89 -23.89 -26.76
N GLU A 780 4.20 -25.18 -26.66
CA GLU A 780 4.36 -26.07 -27.80
C GLU A 780 3.09 -26.24 -28.65
N LYS A 781 1.93 -25.78 -28.14
CA LYS A 781 0.66 -25.79 -28.86
C LYS A 781 0.38 -24.50 -29.62
N THR A 782 1.17 -23.44 -29.42
CA THR A 782 0.93 -22.16 -30.11
C THR A 782 1.14 -22.30 -31.61
N ILE A 783 0.52 -21.41 -32.38
CA ILE A 783 0.73 -21.34 -33.83
C ILE A 783 2.17 -20.94 -34.16
N ASP A 784 2.76 -20.05 -33.36
CA ASP A 784 4.15 -19.66 -33.49
C ASP A 784 5.09 -20.86 -33.40
N TYR A 785 4.96 -21.65 -32.33
CA TYR A 785 5.84 -22.78 -32.10
C TYR A 785 5.65 -23.88 -33.15
N ARG A 786 4.39 -24.22 -33.47
CA ARG A 786 4.09 -25.35 -34.37
C ARG A 786 4.25 -25.03 -35.85
N ILE A 787 4.04 -23.77 -36.24
CA ILE A 787 3.92 -23.37 -37.65
C ILE A 787 4.92 -22.28 -38.01
N LEU A 788 4.92 -21.13 -37.31
CA LEU A 788 5.75 -19.99 -37.74
C LEU A 788 7.25 -20.25 -37.60
N LEU A 789 7.71 -20.75 -36.45
CA LEU A 789 9.13 -21.02 -36.22
C LEU A 789 9.69 -22.05 -37.22
N PRO A 790 9.01 -23.20 -37.48
CA PRO A 790 9.45 -24.11 -38.53
C PRO A 790 9.48 -23.50 -39.94
N LEU A 791 8.44 -22.76 -40.34
CA LEU A 791 8.36 -22.17 -41.69
C LEU A 791 9.37 -21.04 -41.88
N CYS A 792 9.61 -20.25 -40.84
CA CYS A 792 10.52 -19.10 -40.88
C CYS A 792 11.96 -19.46 -40.55
N LYS A 793 12.29 -20.75 -40.32
CA LYS A 793 13.63 -21.16 -39.86
C LYS A 793 14.76 -20.58 -40.71
N ASN A 794 14.68 -20.70 -42.04
CA ASN A 794 15.70 -20.14 -42.93
C ASN A 794 15.71 -18.61 -42.91
N ALA A 795 14.53 -17.99 -42.78
CA ALA A 795 14.42 -16.53 -42.72
C ALA A 795 15.01 -15.96 -41.44
N VAL A 796 14.87 -16.68 -40.32
CA VAL A 796 15.59 -16.42 -39.09
C VAL A 796 17.06 -16.74 -39.32
N GLU A 797 17.50 -17.99 -39.40
CA GLU A 797 18.93 -18.39 -39.34
C GLU A 797 19.83 -17.87 -40.48
N LYS A 798 19.27 -17.61 -41.68
CA LYS A 798 20.04 -17.22 -42.87
C LYS A 798 19.65 -15.86 -43.45
N LYS A 799 18.72 -15.14 -42.81
CA LYS A 799 18.19 -13.87 -43.31
C LYS A 799 17.57 -13.95 -44.72
N GLU A 800 17.04 -15.12 -45.10
CA GLU A 800 16.37 -15.32 -46.39
C GLU A 800 14.96 -14.71 -46.36
N PRO A 801 14.59 -13.79 -47.26
CA PRO A 801 13.25 -13.22 -47.26
C PRO A 801 12.16 -14.27 -47.50
N ILE A 802 11.06 -14.18 -46.75
CA ILE A 802 9.92 -15.12 -46.87
C ILE A 802 8.58 -14.39 -46.86
N LYS A 803 7.65 -14.88 -47.68
CA LYS A 803 6.24 -14.43 -47.70
C LYS A 803 5.33 -15.61 -47.41
N LEU A 804 4.50 -15.48 -46.37
CA LEU A 804 3.57 -16.50 -45.91
C LEU A 804 2.13 -15.98 -46.00
N SER A 805 1.18 -16.90 -46.18
CA SER A 805 -0.26 -16.62 -45.99
C SER A 805 -0.83 -17.71 -45.10
N LEU A 806 -1.43 -17.33 -43.98
CA LEU A 806 -1.87 -18.25 -42.93
C LEU A 806 -3.28 -17.90 -42.46
N GLU A 807 -4.11 -18.92 -42.29
CA GLU A 807 -5.40 -18.76 -41.65
C GLU A 807 -5.24 -18.60 -40.13
N VAL A 808 -5.91 -17.60 -39.56
CA VAL A 808 -5.92 -17.34 -38.12
C VAL A 808 -7.34 -17.27 -37.58
N GLY A 809 -7.55 -17.81 -36.38
CA GLY A 809 -8.81 -17.74 -35.65
C GLY A 809 -8.64 -17.04 -34.31
N ASN A 810 -9.75 -16.81 -33.61
CA ASN A 810 -9.75 -16.07 -32.34
C ASN A 810 -8.96 -16.79 -31.22
N GLN A 811 -8.62 -18.07 -31.41
CA GLN A 811 -7.75 -18.84 -30.53
C GLN A 811 -6.25 -18.59 -30.80
N SER A 812 -5.90 -18.00 -31.95
CA SER A 812 -4.55 -17.60 -32.34
C SER A 812 -4.17 -16.30 -31.62
N ARG A 813 -3.93 -16.41 -30.31
CA ARG A 813 -3.51 -15.32 -29.43
C ARG A 813 -2.00 -15.14 -29.49
N THR A 814 -1.50 -13.93 -29.28
CA THR A 814 -0.05 -13.67 -29.16
C THR A 814 0.72 -14.09 -30.42
N PHE A 815 0.11 -13.81 -31.57
CA PHE A 815 0.59 -14.28 -32.87
C PHE A 815 1.88 -13.57 -33.27
N ALA A 816 2.86 -14.34 -33.74
CA ALA A 816 4.20 -13.90 -34.17
C ALA A 816 5.11 -13.35 -33.06
N THR A 817 4.65 -13.21 -31.82
CA THR A 817 5.48 -12.71 -30.72
C THR A 817 6.67 -13.63 -30.41
N MET A 818 6.50 -14.95 -30.48
CA MET A 818 7.61 -15.89 -30.22
C MET A 818 8.58 -15.90 -31.40
N LEU A 819 8.08 -15.78 -32.64
CA LEU A 819 8.94 -15.58 -33.81
C LEU A 819 9.80 -14.31 -33.66
N SER A 820 9.19 -13.18 -33.27
CA SER A 820 9.91 -11.94 -32.99
C SER A 820 10.98 -12.12 -31.90
N SER A 821 10.69 -12.92 -30.87
CA SER A 821 11.64 -13.18 -29.78
C SER A 821 12.86 -13.96 -30.27
N GLU A 822 12.66 -14.99 -31.10
CA GLU A 822 13.75 -15.79 -31.66
C GLU A 822 14.61 -14.99 -32.64
N ILE A 823 14.02 -14.12 -33.46
CA ILE A 823 14.77 -13.18 -34.33
C ILE A 823 15.69 -12.31 -33.48
N LEU A 824 15.13 -11.71 -32.43
CA LEU A 824 15.87 -10.79 -31.57
C LEU A 824 16.98 -11.50 -30.78
N LYS A 825 16.73 -12.71 -30.27
CA LYS A 825 17.75 -13.52 -29.58
C LYS A 825 18.90 -13.92 -30.51
N THR A 826 18.61 -14.12 -31.80
CA THR A 826 19.61 -14.54 -32.79
C THR A 826 20.53 -13.39 -33.22
N TYR A 827 19.99 -12.17 -33.35
CA TYR A 827 20.68 -11.09 -34.04
C TYR A 827 20.67 -9.70 -33.36
N GLY A 828 19.88 -9.49 -32.31
CA GLY A 828 19.70 -8.17 -31.70
C GLY A 828 18.72 -7.26 -32.46
N LYS A 829 18.65 -5.98 -32.07
CA LYS A 829 17.61 -5.02 -32.54
C LYS A 829 17.69 -4.68 -34.04
N ASP A 830 18.89 -4.59 -34.60
CA ASP A 830 19.12 -4.07 -35.97
C ASP A 830 19.37 -5.19 -37.00
N ALA A 831 18.64 -6.28 -36.85
CA ALA A 831 19.04 -7.59 -37.34
C ALA A 831 18.62 -7.94 -38.78
N LEU A 832 17.34 -7.73 -39.08
CA LEU A 832 16.69 -8.07 -40.33
C LEU A 832 16.24 -6.78 -41.00
N ASP A 833 16.40 -6.72 -42.31
CA ASP A 833 15.84 -5.63 -43.10
C ASP A 833 14.31 -5.66 -43.00
N GLU A 834 13.68 -4.49 -43.12
CA GLU A 834 12.23 -4.36 -43.15
C GLU A 834 11.63 -5.30 -44.21
N ASP A 835 10.48 -5.90 -43.91
CA ASP A 835 9.78 -6.89 -44.75
C ASP A 835 10.54 -8.19 -45.08
N SER A 836 11.63 -8.53 -44.37
CA SER A 836 12.32 -9.82 -44.52
C SER A 836 11.41 -11.02 -44.23
N ILE A 837 10.49 -10.92 -43.26
CA ILE A 837 9.47 -11.93 -43.00
C ILE A 837 8.11 -11.25 -43.09
N HIS A 838 7.36 -11.56 -44.14
CA HIS A 838 6.03 -11.00 -44.36
C HIS A 838 4.98 -12.11 -44.23
N ILE A 839 4.07 -11.97 -43.27
CA ILE A 839 3.01 -12.94 -43.00
C ILE A 839 1.65 -12.29 -43.22
N LYS A 840 0.91 -12.74 -44.23
CA LYS A 840 -0.49 -12.37 -44.45
C LYS A 840 -1.40 -13.27 -43.62
N ALA A 841 -1.95 -12.75 -42.53
CA ALA A 841 -2.93 -13.47 -41.72
C ALA A 841 -4.36 -13.30 -42.31
N ILE A 842 -5.10 -14.39 -42.47
CA ILE A 842 -6.44 -14.42 -43.05
C ILE A 842 -7.42 -14.95 -41.99
N GLY A 843 -8.33 -14.10 -41.50
CA GLY A 843 -9.35 -14.48 -40.52
C GLY A 843 -9.47 -13.49 -39.37
N ASN A 844 -9.86 -13.97 -38.19
CA ASN A 844 -10.07 -13.15 -36.99
C ASN A 844 -9.01 -13.48 -35.95
N ALA A 845 -8.02 -12.63 -35.76
CA ALA A 845 -6.97 -12.85 -34.76
C ALA A 845 -7.50 -12.85 -33.32
N GLY A 846 -6.84 -13.59 -32.43
CA GLY A 846 -7.08 -13.51 -31.00
C GLY A 846 -6.43 -12.27 -30.36
N ASN A 847 -6.54 -12.17 -29.03
CA ASN A 847 -5.88 -11.12 -28.26
C ASN A 847 -4.36 -11.08 -28.50
N SER A 848 -3.79 -9.88 -28.40
CA SER A 848 -2.35 -9.63 -28.53
C SER A 848 -1.80 -10.06 -29.91
N PHE A 849 -2.41 -9.60 -31.00
CA PHE A 849 -1.93 -9.89 -32.36
C PHE A 849 -0.77 -8.96 -32.74
N GLY A 850 0.40 -9.54 -33.03
CA GLY A 850 1.65 -8.81 -33.28
C GLY A 850 2.42 -8.52 -32.00
#